data_AF-A0A4U7KWR5-F1
#
_entry.id   AF-A0A4U7KWR5-F1
#
_cell.length_a   1.000
_cell.length_b   1.000
_cell.length_c   1.000
_cell.angle_alpha   90.00
_cell.angle_beta   90.00
_cell.angle_gamma   90.00
#
_symmetry.space_group_name_H-M   'P 1'
#
loop_
_entity.id
_entity.type
_entity.pdbx_description
1 polymer ?
#
loop_
_entity_poly.entity_id
_entity_poly.type
_entity_poly.pdbx_seq_one_letter_code
_entity_poly.pdbx_strand_id
1 'polypeptide(L)'
;MSLINRIDEPLRGATFGFPIKHSVGPAVHTFVSQLLDLPWTFTHGEYADENDVWQHVQSADFGFGAVTMPFKASIMARLDHIDDDAKAIGAVNTISVVKGQDGAPHRYHGHNTDAAGIAQVFLENTKLLHDIPQRIGLVIGSGGAARAAIWALVFTLHCPYVLVVGRSADAVKAMIDDLQAAVTAQGGKFPLAECVFHVGSVAHAQRLLDQGLTPSLAVSCIPAAAMLQQAPSSAVQDDKTAAESTMYAVLDTLLVGRLHRRQVQTSPCMLIDMCFKPLVTPIMRTAQADGWHIISGIEVLGAQLIEQWRIWLGKDSSLFAKIPQKSVRDKMRELAAQSLALQSSADAADLSLADRLKALPQGVMSASLGYSEAQTIEAVVAAAAAEHFDGIEIFYECLRVASLRLANKEIQEMPTDAEILAGSSYIRKLCDSHGIRIIALQPWLNHVGLRDRQEHERRLQHVLPLWFQVADILGTDVIQVPSTMFKKISVGDPEVVVADLRALAQAGLTGRQQQGKAPIRFAYEAMAFGAWTSRWQDAWKEVEAVDMPNFGIVLDTFQILGECWADPASESGMLYDGEVRLQDCLHDLRTTFAGHLAKQTANRKKIFYVQLGDAKRMTPPLTVDHALFDPSMHANCKMAWNRSCRTFAFEGYLPLLPLLRVIFEDIGFDGIVSAELMNVELKQVDAGIPARQAQRAMVGWRRSQEALLDGKHD
;
A
#
# COMPACT_ATOMS: atom_id res chain seq x y z
N MET A 1 -41.19 -13.33 11.10
CA MET A 1 -41.55 -14.75 11.33
C MET A 1 -40.27 -15.56 11.25
N SER A 2 -40.04 -16.47 12.18
CA SER A 2 -38.78 -17.23 12.27
C SER A 2 -38.87 -18.60 11.60
N LEU A 3 -37.71 -19.21 11.35
CA LEU A 3 -37.51 -20.57 10.85
C LEU A 3 -37.64 -21.63 11.94
N ILE A 4 -38.18 -21.27 13.13
CA ILE A 4 -38.26 -22.14 14.30
C ILE A 4 -39.05 -23.43 14.05
N ASN A 5 -40.01 -23.40 13.12
CA ASN A 5 -40.82 -24.56 12.75
C ASN A 5 -40.12 -25.50 11.76
N ARG A 6 -38.89 -25.18 11.34
CA ARG A 6 -38.11 -25.90 10.32
C ARG A 6 -36.73 -26.30 10.84
N ILE A 7 -36.56 -26.34 12.15
CA ILE A 7 -35.28 -26.67 12.80
C ILE A 7 -34.83 -28.10 12.51
N ASP A 8 -35.76 -29.03 12.25
CA ASP A 8 -35.45 -30.42 11.91
C ASP A 8 -35.18 -30.64 10.41
N GLU A 9 -35.42 -29.62 9.55
CA GLU A 9 -35.13 -29.70 8.11
C GLU A 9 -33.65 -29.38 7.82
N PRO A 10 -33.01 -30.06 6.86
CA PRO A 10 -31.64 -29.75 6.45
C PRO A 10 -31.61 -28.50 5.55
N LEU A 11 -31.61 -27.32 6.17
CA LEU A 11 -31.59 -26.04 5.46
C LEU A 11 -30.18 -25.63 5.03
N ARG A 12 -30.07 -25.00 3.87
CA ARG A 12 -28.84 -24.35 3.41
C ARG A 12 -28.97 -22.85 3.54
N GLY A 13 -27.96 -22.25 4.14
CA GLY A 13 -27.76 -20.82 4.12
C GLY A 13 -26.48 -20.40 3.42
N ALA A 14 -26.40 -19.12 3.07
CA ALA A 14 -25.23 -18.59 2.39
C ALA A 14 -24.99 -17.11 2.72
N THR A 15 -23.73 -16.69 2.59
CA THR A 15 -23.39 -15.26 2.47
C THR A 15 -23.30 -14.93 0.99
N PHE A 16 -24.04 -13.90 0.56
CA PHE A 16 -24.08 -13.40 -0.81
C PHE A 16 -23.36 -12.06 -0.94
N GLY A 17 -22.52 -11.90 -1.96
CA GLY A 17 -21.77 -10.68 -2.21
C GLY A 17 -20.55 -10.92 -3.10
N PHE A 18 -19.80 -9.85 -3.38
CA PHE A 18 -18.53 -9.93 -4.10
C PHE A 18 -17.60 -8.74 -3.77
N PRO A 19 -16.29 -8.96 -3.55
CA PRO A 19 -15.64 -10.24 -3.25
C PRO A 19 -15.87 -10.66 -1.78
N ILE A 20 -16.13 -11.95 -1.54
CA ILE A 20 -16.41 -12.51 -0.21
C ILE A 20 -15.72 -13.84 0.09
N LYS A 21 -14.85 -14.36 -0.79
CA LYS A 21 -14.12 -15.62 -0.60
C LYS A 21 -13.40 -15.72 0.75
N HIS A 22 -12.93 -14.59 1.28
CA HIS A 22 -12.24 -14.50 2.57
C HIS A 22 -13.15 -14.05 3.73
N SER A 23 -14.46 -13.97 3.51
CA SER A 23 -15.44 -13.69 4.56
C SER A 23 -15.42 -14.80 5.60
N VAL A 24 -15.32 -14.42 6.86
CA VAL A 24 -15.35 -15.34 8.01
C VAL A 24 -16.78 -15.74 8.42
N GLY A 25 -17.79 -15.01 7.91
CA GLY A 25 -19.20 -15.21 8.25
C GLY A 25 -19.68 -16.66 8.11
N PRO A 26 -19.47 -17.33 6.95
CA PRO A 26 -19.94 -18.70 6.75
C PRO A 26 -19.40 -19.72 7.76
N ALA A 27 -18.13 -19.59 8.15
CA ALA A 27 -17.53 -20.46 9.15
C ALA A 27 -18.11 -20.21 10.55
N VAL A 28 -18.39 -18.95 10.90
CA VAL A 28 -19.03 -18.62 12.19
C VAL A 28 -20.50 -19.06 12.22
N HIS A 29 -21.26 -18.90 11.13
CA HIS A 29 -22.62 -19.45 11.05
C HIS A 29 -22.63 -20.98 11.18
N THR A 30 -21.69 -21.67 10.52
CA THR A 30 -21.52 -23.12 10.67
C THR A 30 -21.26 -23.50 12.13
N PHE A 31 -20.37 -22.77 12.81
CA PHE A 31 -20.10 -22.97 14.24
C PHE A 31 -21.36 -22.79 15.11
N VAL A 32 -22.17 -21.76 14.87
CA VAL A 32 -23.43 -21.56 15.62
C VAL A 32 -24.44 -22.68 15.34
N SER A 33 -24.57 -23.13 14.09
CA SER A 33 -25.45 -24.26 13.76
C SER A 33 -25.07 -25.53 14.51
N GLN A 34 -23.76 -25.81 14.59
CA GLN A 34 -23.23 -26.95 15.35
C GLN A 34 -23.48 -26.83 16.85
N LEU A 35 -23.32 -25.63 17.43
CA LEU A 35 -23.63 -25.40 18.86
C LEU A 35 -25.10 -25.64 19.22
N LEU A 36 -25.99 -25.52 18.24
CA LEU A 36 -27.43 -25.69 18.43
C LEU A 36 -27.94 -27.07 17.99
N ASP A 37 -27.04 -27.97 17.56
CA ASP A 37 -27.36 -29.27 16.97
C ASP A 37 -28.36 -29.18 15.80
N LEU A 38 -28.30 -28.08 15.03
CA LEU A 38 -29.17 -27.88 13.87
C LEU A 38 -28.55 -28.53 12.61
N PRO A 39 -29.35 -29.24 11.79
CA PRO A 39 -28.91 -29.84 10.53
C PRO A 39 -28.71 -28.79 9.41
N TRP A 40 -28.43 -27.53 9.77
CA TRP A 40 -28.27 -26.45 8.82
C TRP A 40 -26.81 -26.29 8.40
N THR A 41 -26.60 -25.92 7.14
CA THR A 41 -25.26 -25.68 6.58
C THR A 41 -25.14 -24.25 6.09
N PHE A 42 -23.93 -23.70 6.08
CA PHE A 42 -23.70 -22.33 5.64
C PHE A 42 -22.49 -22.21 4.72
N THR A 43 -22.67 -21.65 3.52
CA THR A 43 -21.64 -21.58 2.47
C THR A 43 -21.37 -20.17 1.96
N HIS A 44 -20.28 -20.01 1.19
CA HIS A 44 -20.03 -18.81 0.40
C HIS A 44 -20.82 -18.86 -0.91
N GLY A 45 -21.61 -17.83 -1.18
CA GLY A 45 -22.26 -17.56 -2.47
C GLY A 45 -21.66 -16.32 -3.10
N GLU A 46 -20.43 -16.44 -3.60
CA GLU A 46 -19.72 -15.32 -4.25
C GLU A 46 -20.24 -15.13 -5.67
N TYR A 47 -20.91 -14.00 -5.93
CA TYR A 47 -21.56 -13.70 -7.21
C TYR A 47 -21.31 -12.25 -7.61
N ALA A 48 -20.97 -12.02 -8.86
CA ALA A 48 -20.80 -10.66 -9.40
C ALA A 48 -22.12 -10.02 -9.86
N ASP A 49 -23.15 -10.83 -10.12
CA ASP A 49 -24.49 -10.41 -10.55
C ASP A 49 -25.55 -10.78 -9.50
N GLU A 50 -26.48 -9.86 -9.25
CA GLU A 50 -27.61 -10.08 -8.34
C GLU A 50 -28.56 -11.17 -8.86
N ASN A 51 -28.66 -11.37 -10.17
CA ASN A 51 -29.52 -12.42 -10.73
C ASN A 51 -29.07 -13.81 -10.30
N ASP A 52 -27.76 -14.04 -10.19
CA ASP A 52 -27.21 -15.32 -9.72
C ASP A 52 -27.46 -15.50 -8.21
N VAL A 53 -27.37 -14.41 -7.44
CA VAL A 53 -27.79 -14.41 -6.03
C VAL A 53 -29.25 -14.83 -5.93
N TRP A 54 -30.12 -14.25 -6.75
CA TRP A 54 -31.55 -14.54 -6.73
C TRP A 54 -31.85 -15.99 -7.13
N GLN A 55 -31.18 -16.53 -8.15
CA GLN A 55 -31.31 -17.94 -8.53
C GLN A 55 -30.93 -18.89 -7.39
N HIS A 56 -29.89 -18.57 -6.63
CA HIS A 56 -29.52 -19.34 -5.44
C HIS A 56 -30.58 -19.24 -4.35
N VAL A 57 -31.07 -18.03 -4.06
CA VAL A 57 -32.13 -17.80 -3.04
C VAL A 57 -33.41 -18.58 -3.37
N GLN A 58 -33.68 -18.84 -4.65
CA GLN A 58 -34.84 -19.60 -5.12
C GLN A 58 -34.64 -21.13 -5.10
N SER A 59 -33.47 -21.65 -4.71
CA SER A 59 -33.24 -23.10 -4.66
C SER A 59 -34.11 -23.75 -3.58
N ALA A 60 -34.56 -24.99 -3.84
CA ALA A 60 -35.52 -25.69 -2.97
C ALA A 60 -34.98 -25.98 -1.55
N ASP A 61 -33.66 -26.04 -1.41
CA ASP A 61 -32.92 -26.29 -0.17
C ASP A 61 -32.47 -25.01 0.57
N PHE A 62 -32.63 -23.82 -0.04
CA PHE A 62 -32.26 -22.55 0.57
C PHE A 62 -33.29 -22.14 1.65
N GLY A 63 -32.78 -21.69 2.80
CA GLY A 63 -33.61 -21.28 3.94
C GLY A 63 -33.37 -19.86 4.42
N PHE A 64 -32.12 -19.39 4.39
CA PHE A 64 -31.71 -18.13 5.01
C PHE A 64 -30.34 -17.68 4.53
N GLY A 65 -30.04 -16.39 4.64
CA GLY A 65 -28.72 -15.92 4.21
C GLY A 65 -28.37 -14.53 4.69
N ALA A 66 -27.07 -14.24 4.64
CA ALA A 66 -26.53 -12.91 4.83
C ALA A 66 -26.26 -12.29 3.46
N VAL A 67 -26.51 -11.00 3.31
CA VAL A 67 -26.25 -10.24 2.08
C VAL A 67 -25.25 -9.14 2.40
N THR A 68 -24.19 -9.02 1.61
CA THR A 68 -23.20 -7.95 1.73
C THR A 68 -23.06 -7.16 0.43
N MET A 69 -22.06 -6.29 0.35
CA MET A 69 -21.81 -5.50 -0.85
C MET A 69 -21.64 -6.41 -2.09
N PRO A 70 -22.11 -5.97 -3.27
CA PRO A 70 -22.81 -4.71 -3.54
C PRO A 70 -24.36 -4.79 -3.39
N PHE A 71 -24.93 -5.92 -2.97
CA PHE A 71 -26.35 -6.24 -3.21
C PHE A 71 -27.36 -5.77 -2.15
N LYS A 72 -26.91 -5.19 -1.02
CA LYS A 72 -27.82 -4.88 0.10
C LYS A 72 -29.03 -4.00 -0.27
N ALA A 73 -28.86 -3.06 -1.19
CA ALA A 73 -29.95 -2.20 -1.63
C ALA A 73 -30.79 -2.84 -2.74
N SER A 74 -30.15 -3.48 -3.72
CA SER A 74 -30.82 -3.94 -4.93
C SER A 74 -31.68 -5.18 -4.70
N ILE A 75 -31.25 -6.08 -3.81
CA ILE A 75 -31.99 -7.29 -3.45
C ILE A 75 -33.40 -7.00 -2.88
N MET A 76 -33.62 -5.81 -2.32
CA MET A 76 -34.90 -5.41 -1.72
C MET A 76 -36.06 -5.52 -2.72
N ALA A 77 -35.81 -5.20 -4.00
CA ALA A 77 -36.83 -5.27 -5.05
C ALA A 77 -37.32 -6.71 -5.34
N ARG A 78 -36.61 -7.72 -4.85
CA ARG A 78 -36.95 -9.14 -5.04
C ARG A 78 -37.71 -9.74 -3.85
N LEU A 79 -37.75 -9.06 -2.70
CA LEU A 79 -38.30 -9.59 -1.45
C LEU A 79 -39.78 -9.25 -1.29
N ASP A 80 -40.56 -10.20 -0.78
CA ASP A 80 -42.01 -10.03 -0.58
C ASP A 80 -42.32 -9.20 0.68
N HIS A 81 -41.51 -9.37 1.71
CA HIS A 81 -41.64 -8.64 2.96
C HIS A 81 -40.29 -8.09 3.39
N ILE A 82 -40.25 -6.82 3.76
CA ILE A 82 -39.07 -6.20 4.38
C ILE A 82 -39.52 -5.55 5.68
N ASP A 83 -38.77 -5.76 6.76
CA ASP A 83 -39.05 -5.11 8.04
C ASP A 83 -39.01 -3.59 7.90
N ASP A 84 -39.78 -2.89 8.73
CA ASP A 84 -39.98 -1.44 8.59
C ASP A 84 -38.67 -0.67 8.77
N ASP A 85 -37.81 -1.10 9.70
CA ASP A 85 -36.47 -0.53 9.85
C ASP A 85 -35.58 -0.78 8.62
N ALA A 86 -35.58 -1.98 8.05
CA ALA A 86 -34.82 -2.32 6.85
C ALA A 86 -35.32 -1.55 5.60
N LYS A 87 -36.64 -1.35 5.48
CA LYS A 87 -37.23 -0.45 4.46
C LYS A 87 -36.79 0.99 4.66
N ALA A 88 -36.83 1.47 5.90
CA ALA A 88 -36.47 2.84 6.24
C ALA A 88 -34.98 3.11 6.00
N ILE A 89 -34.12 2.16 6.37
CA ILE A 89 -32.69 2.18 6.09
C ILE A 89 -32.42 2.14 4.58
N GLY A 90 -33.24 1.42 3.80
CA GLY A 90 -33.02 1.22 2.37
C GLY A 90 -31.92 0.20 2.09
N ALA A 91 -31.72 -0.78 2.97
CA ALA A 91 -30.75 -1.85 2.80
C ALA A 91 -31.15 -3.12 3.58
N VAL A 92 -31.05 -4.28 2.94
CA VAL A 92 -31.23 -5.61 3.55
C VAL A 92 -29.89 -6.34 3.57
N ASN A 93 -29.47 -6.82 4.73
CA ASN A 93 -28.26 -7.65 4.89
C ASN A 93 -28.59 -9.08 5.38
N THR A 94 -29.86 -9.40 5.58
CA THR A 94 -30.32 -10.64 6.19
C THR A 94 -31.62 -11.09 5.52
N ILE A 95 -31.65 -12.31 4.99
CA ILE A 95 -32.82 -12.88 4.32
C ILE A 95 -33.27 -14.18 4.99
N SER A 96 -34.57 -14.45 4.92
CA SER A 96 -35.16 -15.73 5.34
C SER A 96 -36.31 -16.14 4.41
N VAL A 97 -36.47 -17.44 4.21
CA VAL A 97 -37.49 -18.00 3.32
C VAL A 97 -38.58 -18.67 4.16
N VAL A 98 -39.80 -18.13 4.04
CA VAL A 98 -41.00 -18.74 4.59
C VAL A 98 -41.63 -19.60 3.50
N LYS A 99 -41.54 -20.93 3.65
CA LYS A 99 -42.18 -21.85 2.70
C LYS A 99 -43.70 -21.67 2.73
N GLY A 100 -44.30 -21.51 1.54
CA GLY A 100 -45.75 -21.60 1.39
C GLY A 100 -46.26 -23.01 1.71
N GLN A 101 -47.44 -23.09 2.30
CA GLN A 101 -48.16 -24.34 2.56
C GLN A 101 -49.06 -24.67 1.35
N ASP A 102 -49.33 -25.97 1.14
CA ASP A 102 -50.33 -26.46 0.16
C ASP A 102 -50.18 -25.92 -1.27
N GLY A 103 -48.93 -25.80 -1.75
CA GLY A 103 -48.63 -25.32 -3.11
C GLY A 103 -48.59 -23.79 -3.26
N ALA A 104 -48.76 -23.04 -2.17
CA ALA A 104 -48.53 -21.59 -2.18
C ALA A 104 -47.05 -21.26 -2.45
N PRO A 105 -46.75 -20.14 -3.13
CA PRO A 105 -45.37 -19.73 -3.39
C PRO A 105 -44.63 -19.44 -2.07
N HIS A 106 -43.32 -19.71 -2.07
CA HIS A 106 -42.43 -19.28 -0.99
C HIS A 106 -42.43 -17.76 -0.88
N ARG A 107 -42.29 -17.25 0.35
CA ARG A 107 -42.15 -15.83 0.63
C ARG A 107 -40.74 -15.52 1.11
N TYR A 108 -40.16 -14.46 0.57
CA TYR A 108 -38.80 -14.01 0.84
C TYR A 108 -38.85 -12.78 1.72
N HIS A 109 -38.25 -12.89 2.90
CA HIS A 109 -38.26 -11.84 3.92
C HIS A 109 -36.87 -11.20 4.05
N GLY A 110 -36.83 -9.87 4.16
CA GLY A 110 -35.62 -9.07 4.31
C GLY A 110 -35.55 -8.30 5.62
N HIS A 111 -34.36 -8.28 6.22
CA HIS A 111 -34.08 -7.61 7.48
C HIS A 111 -32.73 -6.88 7.43
N ASN A 112 -32.53 -5.93 8.36
CA ASN A 112 -31.26 -5.25 8.55
C ASN A 112 -30.73 -5.49 9.96
N THR A 113 -29.57 -6.11 10.07
CA THR A 113 -28.90 -6.40 11.34
C THR A 113 -27.63 -5.57 11.53
N ASP A 114 -27.17 -4.84 10.51
CA ASP A 114 -26.03 -3.91 10.63
C ASP A 114 -26.34 -2.82 11.66
N ALA A 115 -27.53 -2.19 11.58
CA ALA A 115 -27.91 -1.10 12.47
C ALA A 115 -27.99 -1.55 13.93
N ALA A 116 -28.59 -2.73 14.17
CA ALA A 116 -28.63 -3.36 15.49
C ALA A 116 -27.22 -3.69 16.01
N GLY A 117 -26.35 -4.25 15.16
CA GLY A 117 -24.97 -4.57 15.52
C GLY A 117 -24.15 -3.33 15.90
N ILE A 118 -24.26 -2.24 15.12
CA ILE A 118 -23.58 -0.96 15.42
C ILE A 118 -24.06 -0.42 16.76
N ALA A 119 -25.38 -0.35 16.98
CA ALA A 119 -25.94 0.17 18.21
C ALA A 119 -25.53 -0.66 19.43
N GLN A 120 -25.61 -1.99 19.32
CA GLN A 120 -25.26 -2.91 20.40
C GLN A 120 -23.80 -2.71 20.86
N VAL A 121 -22.87 -2.58 19.92
CA VAL A 121 -21.44 -2.40 20.23
C VAL A 121 -21.18 -1.09 20.99
N PHE A 122 -21.87 0.00 20.65
CA PHE A 122 -21.80 1.23 21.45
C PHE A 122 -22.45 1.07 22.83
N LEU A 123 -23.62 0.42 22.91
CA LEU A 123 -24.36 0.23 24.16
C LEU A 123 -23.62 -0.65 25.17
N GLU A 124 -22.82 -1.61 24.71
CA GLU A 124 -21.99 -2.46 25.57
C GLU A 124 -20.85 -1.69 26.24
N ASN A 125 -20.43 -0.57 25.66
CA ASN A 125 -19.44 0.35 26.24
C ASN A 125 -20.09 1.35 27.22
N THR A 126 -20.95 0.84 28.11
CA THR A 126 -21.84 1.61 28.99
C THR A 126 -21.15 2.73 29.78
N LYS A 127 -19.98 2.47 30.34
CA LYS A 127 -19.21 3.48 31.10
C LYS A 127 -18.81 4.66 30.22
N LEU A 128 -18.22 4.38 29.06
CA LEU A 128 -17.84 5.42 28.11
C LEU A 128 -19.07 6.18 27.61
N LEU A 129 -20.15 5.47 27.30
CA LEU A 129 -21.37 6.08 26.78
C LEU A 129 -22.12 6.95 27.81
N HIS A 130 -22.06 6.59 29.09
CA HIS A 130 -22.62 7.38 30.20
C HIS A 130 -21.87 8.69 30.41
N ASP A 131 -20.54 8.67 30.22
CA ASP A 131 -19.66 9.83 30.44
C ASP A 131 -19.66 10.80 29.24
N ILE A 132 -20.46 10.55 28.20
CA ILE A 132 -20.68 11.45 27.04
C ILE A 132 -21.91 12.33 27.31
N PRO A 133 -21.73 13.62 27.68
CA PRO A 133 -22.84 14.50 28.06
C PRO A 133 -23.76 14.89 26.88
N GLN A 134 -23.21 15.00 25.66
CA GLN A 134 -23.97 15.18 24.42
C GLN A 134 -23.44 14.25 23.34
N ARG A 135 -24.34 13.43 22.77
CA ARG A 135 -23.99 12.42 21.76
C ARG A 135 -24.11 12.99 20.36
N ILE A 136 -23.09 13.70 19.89
CA ILE A 136 -23.01 14.08 18.47
C ILE A 136 -22.43 12.90 17.67
N GLY A 137 -23.21 12.44 16.70
CA GLY A 137 -22.83 11.36 15.80
C GLY A 137 -21.99 11.86 14.63
N LEU A 138 -21.08 11.01 14.13
CA LEU A 138 -20.35 11.20 12.88
C LEU A 138 -20.43 9.92 12.05
N VAL A 139 -20.80 10.03 10.77
CA VAL A 139 -20.82 8.92 9.81
C VAL A 139 -19.93 9.28 8.63
N ILE A 140 -19.03 8.36 8.28
CA ILE A 140 -18.07 8.54 7.18
C ILE A 140 -18.44 7.57 6.05
N GLY A 141 -18.87 8.12 4.91
CA GLY A 141 -19.34 7.37 3.74
C GLY A 141 -20.84 7.58 3.46
N SER A 142 -21.30 7.02 2.33
CA SER A 142 -22.66 7.21 1.81
C SER A 142 -23.31 5.92 1.29
N GLY A 143 -22.79 4.75 1.70
CA GLY A 143 -23.29 3.43 1.27
C GLY A 143 -24.32 2.81 2.22
N GLY A 144 -24.69 1.54 1.99
CA GLY A 144 -25.66 0.82 2.84
C GLY A 144 -25.28 0.73 4.32
N ALA A 145 -23.97 0.59 4.63
CA ALA A 145 -23.49 0.63 6.01
C ALA A 145 -23.64 2.02 6.65
N ALA A 146 -23.48 3.10 5.88
CA ALA A 146 -23.67 4.47 6.36
C ALA A 146 -25.14 4.74 6.70
N ARG A 147 -26.08 4.22 5.89
CA ARG A 147 -27.52 4.27 6.18
C ARG A 147 -27.86 3.57 7.50
N ALA A 148 -27.32 2.37 7.72
CA ALA A 148 -27.48 1.63 8.97
C ALA A 148 -26.84 2.36 10.17
N ALA A 149 -25.68 3.00 9.99
CA ALA A 149 -25.02 3.79 11.01
C ALA A 149 -25.83 5.03 11.41
N ILE A 150 -26.37 5.77 10.44
CA ILE A 150 -27.27 6.91 10.70
C ILE A 150 -28.49 6.44 11.50
N TRP A 151 -29.11 5.33 11.07
CA TRP A 151 -30.26 4.76 11.77
C TRP A 151 -29.94 4.40 13.22
N ALA A 152 -28.83 3.70 13.46
CA ALA A 152 -28.38 3.33 14.80
C ALA A 152 -28.11 4.55 15.69
N LEU A 153 -27.43 5.57 15.16
CA LEU A 153 -27.09 6.80 15.88
C LEU A 153 -28.35 7.60 16.24
N VAL A 154 -29.27 7.78 15.29
CA VAL A 154 -30.48 8.60 15.51
C VAL A 154 -31.51 7.87 16.36
N PHE A 155 -31.92 6.66 15.97
CA PHE A 155 -33.10 6.01 16.55
C PHE A 155 -32.80 5.09 17.72
N THR A 156 -31.58 4.59 17.86
CA THR A 156 -31.20 3.70 18.97
C THR A 156 -30.35 4.41 20.02
N LEU A 157 -29.36 5.18 19.58
CA LEU A 157 -28.44 5.90 20.48
C LEU A 157 -28.92 7.31 20.83
N HIS A 158 -29.97 7.78 20.16
CA HIS A 158 -30.64 9.06 20.40
C HIS A 158 -29.69 10.27 20.25
N CYS A 159 -28.80 10.21 19.25
CA CYS A 159 -27.95 11.34 18.89
C CYS A 159 -28.83 12.48 18.35
N PRO A 160 -28.87 13.67 18.99
CA PRO A 160 -29.67 14.80 18.51
C PRO A 160 -29.22 15.29 17.13
N TYR A 161 -27.93 15.15 16.83
CA TYR A 161 -27.33 15.51 15.55
C TYR A 161 -26.36 14.44 15.07
N VAL A 162 -26.37 14.17 13.76
CA VAL A 162 -25.43 13.28 13.06
C VAL A 162 -24.79 14.04 11.91
N LEU A 163 -23.47 14.19 11.97
CA LEU A 163 -22.66 14.75 10.91
C LEU A 163 -22.31 13.65 9.92
N VAL A 164 -22.45 13.92 8.62
CA VAL A 164 -22.13 12.97 7.56
C VAL A 164 -21.05 13.56 6.67
N VAL A 165 -20.01 12.78 6.43
CA VAL A 165 -18.87 13.15 5.60
C VAL A 165 -18.75 12.12 4.49
N GLY A 166 -18.72 12.56 3.23
CA GLY A 166 -18.61 11.67 2.08
C GLY A 166 -18.01 12.38 0.87
N ARG A 167 -17.53 11.58 -0.09
CA ARG A 167 -16.87 12.09 -1.30
C ARG A 167 -17.80 12.86 -2.24
N SER A 168 -19.11 12.60 -2.22
CA SER A 168 -20.06 13.26 -3.12
C SER A 168 -21.18 13.87 -2.29
N ALA A 169 -21.30 15.20 -2.37
CA ALA A 169 -22.37 15.93 -1.71
C ALA A 169 -23.75 15.46 -2.17
N ASP A 170 -23.90 15.19 -3.48
CA ASP A 170 -25.14 14.68 -4.06
C ASP A 170 -25.47 13.28 -3.55
N ALA A 171 -24.48 12.38 -3.45
CA ALA A 171 -24.72 11.04 -2.90
C ALA A 171 -25.10 11.07 -1.42
N VAL A 172 -24.47 11.95 -0.62
CA VAL A 172 -24.85 12.15 0.79
C VAL A 172 -26.25 12.74 0.89
N LYS A 173 -26.56 13.76 0.10
CA LYS A 173 -27.89 14.38 0.07
C LYS A 173 -28.97 13.39 -0.33
N ALA A 174 -28.76 12.64 -1.42
CA ALA A 174 -29.68 11.61 -1.88
C ALA A 174 -29.91 10.55 -0.80
N MET A 175 -28.85 10.11 -0.11
CA MET A 175 -28.98 9.18 1.01
C MET A 175 -29.85 9.74 2.15
N ILE A 176 -29.65 11.01 2.53
CA ILE A 176 -30.45 11.68 3.58
C ILE A 176 -31.90 11.84 3.14
N ASP A 177 -32.12 12.28 1.90
CA ASP A 177 -33.46 12.46 1.32
C ASP A 177 -34.22 11.12 1.25
N ASP A 178 -33.55 10.04 0.83
CA ASP A 178 -34.13 8.70 0.79
C ASP A 178 -34.53 8.21 2.19
N LEU A 179 -33.66 8.39 3.19
CA LEU A 179 -33.97 8.03 4.58
C LEU A 179 -35.17 8.84 5.11
N GLN A 180 -35.21 10.15 4.84
CA GLN A 180 -36.33 11.01 5.20
C GLN A 180 -37.63 10.56 4.55
N ALA A 181 -37.61 10.27 3.25
CA ALA A 181 -38.77 9.81 2.50
C ALA A 181 -39.29 8.48 3.07
N ALA A 182 -38.39 7.55 3.39
CA ALA A 182 -38.76 6.25 3.91
C ALA A 182 -39.36 6.31 5.33
N VAL A 183 -38.80 7.15 6.21
CA VAL A 183 -39.40 7.44 7.54
C VAL A 183 -40.79 8.07 7.39
N THR A 184 -40.95 9.00 6.45
CA THR A 184 -42.22 9.70 6.20
C THR A 184 -43.29 8.74 5.65
N ALA A 185 -42.91 7.85 4.72
CA ALA A 185 -43.80 6.86 4.13
C ALA A 185 -44.36 5.86 5.15
N GLN A 186 -43.65 5.63 6.26
CA GLN A 186 -44.10 4.78 7.37
C GLN A 186 -44.92 5.54 8.42
N GLY A 187 -45.33 6.78 8.13
CA GLY A 187 -46.10 7.62 9.05
C GLY A 187 -45.26 8.29 10.14
N GLY A 188 -43.93 8.19 10.08
CA GLY A 188 -43.02 8.90 10.96
C GLY A 188 -43.02 10.40 10.67
N LYS A 189 -43.07 11.22 11.72
CA LYS A 189 -42.95 12.69 11.63
C LYS A 189 -41.55 13.20 11.98
N PHE A 190 -40.57 12.30 12.10
CA PHE A 190 -39.23 12.66 12.54
C PHE A 190 -38.47 13.37 11.40
N PRO A 191 -38.05 14.63 11.58
CA PRO A 191 -37.37 15.38 10.54
C PRO A 191 -35.88 15.03 10.54
N LEU A 192 -35.51 13.88 9.96
CA LEU A 192 -34.11 13.48 9.74
C LEU A 192 -33.28 14.59 9.10
N ALA A 193 -33.85 15.34 8.14
CA ALA A 193 -33.16 16.46 7.48
C ALA A 193 -32.80 17.62 8.44
N GLU A 194 -33.44 17.73 9.61
CA GLU A 194 -33.13 18.72 10.65
C GLU A 194 -32.07 18.22 11.64
N CYS A 195 -31.74 16.92 11.62
CA CYS A 195 -30.80 16.29 12.55
C CYS A 195 -29.55 15.72 11.85
N VAL A 196 -29.59 15.46 10.55
CA VAL A 196 -28.50 14.82 9.80
C VAL A 196 -27.93 15.81 8.77
N PHE A 197 -26.65 16.17 8.91
CA PHE A 197 -26.03 17.23 8.11
C PHE A 197 -24.83 16.75 7.31
N HIS A 198 -24.77 17.09 6.03
CA HIS A 198 -23.56 16.93 5.24
C HIS A 198 -22.51 17.98 5.60
N VAL A 199 -21.30 17.54 5.96
CA VAL A 199 -20.16 18.42 6.21
C VAL A 199 -19.20 18.36 5.02
N GLY A 200 -19.41 19.24 4.04
CA GLY A 200 -18.67 19.24 2.79
C GLY A 200 -17.41 20.11 2.74
N SER A 201 -17.06 20.84 3.80
CA SER A 201 -15.85 21.69 3.81
C SER A 201 -15.28 21.91 5.20
N VAL A 202 -13.98 22.16 5.28
CA VAL A 202 -13.25 22.45 6.54
C VAL A 202 -13.85 23.65 7.27
N ALA A 203 -14.22 24.70 6.54
CA ALA A 203 -14.86 25.87 7.12
C ALA A 203 -16.24 25.55 7.73
N HIS A 204 -16.99 24.62 7.13
CA HIS A 204 -18.24 24.15 7.71
C HIS A 204 -17.98 23.32 8.97
N ALA A 205 -17.02 22.40 8.92
CA ALA A 205 -16.60 21.59 10.07
C ALA A 205 -16.20 22.48 11.26
N GLN A 206 -15.34 23.48 11.03
CA GLN A 206 -14.89 24.40 12.08
C GLN A 206 -16.06 25.17 12.71
N ARG A 207 -17.00 25.69 11.90
CA ARG A 207 -18.18 26.38 12.43
C ARG A 207 -19.04 25.49 13.33
N LEU A 208 -19.22 24.22 12.96
CA LEU A 208 -19.99 23.26 13.78
C LEU A 208 -19.27 23.01 15.12
N LEU A 209 -17.94 22.86 15.09
CA LEU A 209 -17.13 22.71 16.30
C LEU A 209 -17.19 23.95 17.19
N ASP A 210 -17.13 25.15 16.61
CA ASP A 210 -17.25 26.43 17.33
C ASP A 210 -18.63 26.60 17.98
N GLN A 211 -19.67 25.97 17.41
CA GLN A 211 -21.03 25.91 17.98
C GLN A 211 -21.20 24.80 19.04
N GLY A 212 -20.14 24.06 19.36
CA GLY A 212 -20.17 22.96 20.34
C GLY A 212 -20.66 21.62 19.78
N LEU A 213 -20.90 21.50 18.47
CA LEU A 213 -21.30 20.25 17.82
C LEU A 213 -20.09 19.35 17.55
N THR A 214 -19.39 18.97 18.61
CA THR A 214 -18.19 18.13 18.54
C THR A 214 -18.56 16.65 18.52
N PRO A 215 -18.18 15.88 17.49
CA PRO A 215 -18.40 14.44 17.45
C PRO A 215 -17.91 13.69 18.69
N SER A 216 -18.67 12.67 19.07
CA SER A 216 -18.38 11.80 20.22
C SER A 216 -18.59 10.31 19.90
N LEU A 217 -19.48 10.00 18.94
CA LEU A 217 -19.72 8.66 18.43
C LEU A 217 -19.51 8.68 16.91
N ALA A 218 -18.48 7.99 16.42
CA ALA A 218 -18.15 7.97 14.99
C ALA A 218 -18.29 6.55 14.41
N VAL A 219 -18.80 6.44 13.19
CA VAL A 219 -18.84 5.20 12.43
C VAL A 219 -18.25 5.42 11.04
N SER A 220 -17.08 4.82 10.79
CA SER A 220 -16.48 4.76 9.46
C SER A 220 -17.09 3.62 8.66
N CYS A 221 -17.63 3.93 7.49
CA CYS A 221 -18.31 2.98 6.61
C CYS A 221 -17.64 2.85 5.23
N ILE A 222 -16.44 3.40 5.07
CA ILE A 222 -15.69 3.36 3.82
C ILE A 222 -14.65 2.22 3.83
N PRO A 223 -14.47 1.47 2.74
CA PRO A 223 -13.46 0.42 2.68
C PRO A 223 -12.06 1.01 2.85
N ALA A 224 -11.18 0.35 3.60
CA ALA A 224 -9.80 0.80 3.75
C ALA A 224 -9.11 1.03 2.39
N ALA A 225 -9.33 0.16 1.40
CA ALA A 225 -8.80 0.31 0.04
C ALA A 225 -9.26 1.58 -0.69
N ALA A 226 -10.48 2.08 -0.41
CA ALA A 226 -10.95 3.36 -0.92
C ALA A 226 -10.28 4.55 -0.21
N MET A 227 -9.56 4.29 0.88
CA MET A 227 -8.75 5.28 1.61
C MET A 227 -7.29 5.31 1.18
N LEU A 228 -6.81 4.22 0.56
CA LEU A 228 -5.46 4.10 0.01
C LEU A 228 -5.34 4.69 -1.41
N GLN A 229 -6.39 5.32 -1.95
CA GLN A 229 -6.38 6.02 -3.25
C GLN A 229 -5.89 7.48 -3.15
N GLN A 230 -5.25 7.86 -2.05
CA GLN A 230 -4.69 9.19 -1.86
C GLN A 230 -3.34 9.36 -2.59
N ALA A 231 -3.37 9.66 -3.88
CA ALA A 231 -2.30 10.42 -4.52
C ALA A 231 -2.87 11.27 -5.68
N PRO A 232 -2.68 12.61 -5.69
CA PRO A 232 -3.09 13.44 -6.81
C PRO A 232 -2.26 13.10 -8.07
N SER A 233 -2.92 12.52 -9.07
CA SER A 233 -2.44 12.49 -10.45
C SER A 233 -2.67 13.87 -11.07
N SER A 234 -1.63 14.69 -11.21
CA SER A 234 -1.75 15.96 -11.91
C SER A 234 -1.72 15.73 -13.43
N ALA A 235 -2.90 15.59 -14.05
CA ALA A 235 -3.22 16.16 -15.37
C ALA A 235 -4.66 15.89 -15.83
N VAL A 236 -5.62 15.69 -14.92
CA VAL A 236 -7.01 16.23 -15.00
C VAL A 236 -7.45 16.27 -13.55
N GLN A 237 -7.85 17.44 -13.03
CA GLN A 237 -8.46 17.53 -11.72
C GLN A 237 -9.89 17.01 -11.86
N ASP A 238 -10.04 15.70 -11.94
CA ASP A 238 -11.37 15.09 -11.89
C ASP A 238 -11.98 15.47 -10.53
N ASP A 239 -13.24 15.93 -10.54
CA ASP A 239 -13.98 16.36 -9.34
C ASP A 239 -13.89 15.34 -8.18
N LYS A 240 -13.67 14.05 -8.49
CA LYS A 240 -13.54 12.96 -7.53
C LYS A 240 -12.32 13.08 -6.61
N THR A 241 -11.14 13.44 -7.11
CA THR A 241 -9.89 13.49 -6.32
C THR A 241 -9.84 14.74 -5.42
N ALA A 242 -10.41 15.85 -5.89
CA ALA A 242 -10.57 17.07 -5.09
C ALA A 242 -11.59 16.86 -3.95
N ALA A 243 -12.69 16.16 -4.22
CA ALA A 243 -13.70 15.86 -3.22
C ALA A 243 -13.20 14.85 -2.16
N GLU A 244 -12.34 13.90 -2.55
CA GLU A 244 -11.65 13.01 -1.60
C GLU A 244 -10.71 13.77 -0.67
N SER A 245 -9.80 14.59 -1.21
CA SER A 245 -8.90 15.42 -0.39
C SER A 245 -9.68 16.33 0.56
N THR A 246 -10.79 16.90 0.10
CA THR A 246 -11.68 17.73 0.92
C THR A 246 -12.34 16.93 2.04
N MET A 247 -12.83 15.72 1.73
CA MET A 247 -13.40 14.79 2.70
C MET A 247 -12.38 14.50 3.82
N TYR A 248 -11.13 14.21 3.49
CA TYR A 248 -10.08 13.95 4.48
C TYR A 248 -9.75 15.16 5.34
N ALA A 249 -9.59 16.34 4.74
CA ALA A 249 -9.35 17.57 5.51
C ALA A 249 -10.50 17.88 6.48
N VAL A 250 -11.75 17.59 6.08
CA VAL A 250 -12.92 17.67 6.97
C VAL A 250 -12.82 16.64 8.09
N LEU A 251 -12.47 15.39 7.79
CA LEU A 251 -12.31 14.35 8.80
C LEU A 251 -11.22 14.71 9.81
N ASP A 252 -10.08 15.21 9.37
CA ASP A 252 -9.01 15.68 10.26
C ASP A 252 -9.53 16.79 11.17
N THR A 253 -10.28 17.76 10.63
CA THR A 253 -10.86 18.84 11.44
C THR A 253 -11.85 18.32 12.51
N LEU A 254 -12.66 17.31 12.16
CA LEU A 254 -13.70 16.76 13.05
C LEU A 254 -13.16 15.71 14.04
N LEU A 255 -12.11 14.97 13.68
CA LEU A 255 -11.53 13.89 14.48
C LEU A 255 -10.32 14.34 15.31
N VAL A 256 -9.55 15.33 14.83
CA VAL A 256 -8.26 15.75 15.39
C VAL A 256 -8.37 17.09 16.15
N GLY A 257 -7.50 17.27 17.14
CA GLY A 257 -7.35 18.53 17.88
C GLY A 257 -8.22 18.61 19.13
N ARG A 258 -8.85 17.52 19.58
CA ARG A 258 -9.53 17.46 20.89
C ARG A 258 -8.50 17.58 22.02
N LEU A 259 -7.34 16.95 21.91
CA LEU A 259 -6.28 17.02 22.94
C LEU A 259 -5.56 18.38 22.98
N HIS A 260 -5.52 19.10 21.85
CA HIS A 260 -4.86 20.40 21.73
C HIS A 260 -5.76 21.58 22.15
N ARG A 261 -7.08 21.40 22.16
CA ARG A 261 -8.06 22.36 22.67
C ARG A 261 -8.07 22.33 24.21
N ARG A 262 -7.14 23.09 24.81
CA ARG A 262 -6.81 23.22 26.26
C ARG A 262 -7.95 23.69 27.19
N GLN A 263 -9.22 23.43 26.90
CA GLN A 263 -10.33 23.78 27.78
C GLN A 263 -11.29 22.60 27.95
N VAL A 264 -11.48 22.23 29.22
CA VAL A 264 -12.43 21.22 29.73
C VAL A 264 -11.96 19.77 29.62
N GLN A 265 -12.17 19.04 30.72
CA GLN A 265 -12.06 17.58 30.84
C GLN A 265 -12.68 16.92 29.61
N THR A 266 -11.87 16.38 28.70
CA THR A 266 -12.34 15.89 27.40
C THR A 266 -13.25 14.69 27.62
N SER A 267 -14.54 14.82 27.32
CA SER A 267 -15.49 13.70 27.39
C SER A 267 -15.01 12.56 26.46
N PRO A 268 -15.21 11.29 26.86
CA PRO A 268 -14.82 10.15 26.04
C PRO A 268 -15.46 10.21 24.65
N CYS A 269 -14.81 9.57 23.70
CA CYS A 269 -15.31 9.45 22.33
C CYS A 269 -14.99 8.06 21.81
N MET A 270 -15.85 7.54 20.95
CA MET A 270 -15.78 6.18 20.43
C MET A 270 -15.88 6.19 18.91
N LEU A 271 -15.01 5.46 18.24
CA LEU A 271 -15.03 5.28 16.79
C LEU A 271 -15.15 3.80 16.46
N ILE A 272 -16.19 3.44 15.72
CA ILE A 272 -16.32 2.15 15.05
C ILE A 272 -15.79 2.32 13.63
N ASP A 273 -14.90 1.43 13.19
CA ASP A 273 -14.62 1.28 11.77
C ASP A 273 -15.23 -0.02 11.27
N MET A 274 -16.21 0.06 10.37
CA MET A 274 -16.90 -1.09 9.80
C MET A 274 -15.96 -1.95 8.95
N CYS A 275 -14.81 -1.41 8.54
CA CYS A 275 -13.75 -2.17 7.89
C CYS A 275 -12.93 -2.93 8.94
N PHE A 276 -12.78 -4.24 8.74
CA PHE A 276 -11.94 -5.09 9.60
C PHE A 276 -10.65 -5.57 8.92
N LYS A 277 -10.42 -5.15 7.67
CA LYS A 277 -9.23 -5.46 6.88
C LYS A 277 -8.69 -4.18 6.24
N PRO A 278 -7.52 -3.66 6.66
CA PRO A 278 -6.62 -4.19 7.69
C PRO A 278 -7.20 -4.06 9.11
N LEU A 279 -6.57 -4.70 10.12
CA LEU A 279 -7.00 -4.62 11.52
C LEU A 279 -7.03 -3.19 12.08
N VAL A 280 -6.15 -2.32 11.57
CA VAL A 280 -6.08 -0.91 11.95
C VAL A 280 -6.09 -0.07 10.67
N THR A 281 -7.19 0.63 10.41
CA THR A 281 -7.35 1.51 9.25
C THR A 281 -6.67 2.87 9.48
N PRO A 282 -6.46 3.68 8.42
CA PRO A 282 -5.98 5.05 8.58
C PRO A 282 -6.86 5.91 9.50
N ILE A 283 -8.20 5.84 9.37
CA ILE A 283 -9.12 6.56 10.26
C ILE A 283 -8.92 6.14 11.72
N MET A 284 -8.79 4.83 11.99
CA MET A 284 -8.57 4.33 13.34
C MET A 284 -7.29 4.92 13.95
N ARG A 285 -6.20 5.02 13.16
CA ARG A 285 -4.94 5.62 13.62
C ARG A 285 -5.09 7.10 13.92
N THR A 286 -5.69 7.87 13.02
CA THR A 286 -5.92 9.32 13.19
C THR A 286 -6.75 9.59 14.45
N ALA A 287 -7.85 8.86 14.63
CA ALA A 287 -8.71 9.02 15.80
C ALA A 287 -8.02 8.55 17.09
N GLN A 288 -7.28 7.45 17.06
CA GLN A 288 -6.56 6.95 18.24
C GLN A 288 -5.50 7.93 18.73
N ALA A 289 -4.78 8.59 17.81
CA ALA A 289 -3.79 9.61 18.13
C ALA A 289 -4.39 10.82 18.88
N ASP A 290 -5.68 11.11 18.67
CA ASP A 290 -6.42 12.18 19.35
C ASP A 290 -7.26 11.65 20.53
N GLY A 291 -6.99 10.44 21.00
CA GLY A 291 -7.57 9.87 22.23
C GLY A 291 -8.93 9.19 22.07
N TRP A 292 -9.36 8.87 20.84
CA TRP A 292 -10.60 8.13 20.62
C TRP A 292 -10.48 6.67 21.05
N HIS A 293 -11.54 6.14 21.65
CA HIS A 293 -11.67 4.71 21.90
C HIS A 293 -12.09 4.01 20.61
N ILE A 294 -11.16 3.23 20.05
CA ILE A 294 -11.37 2.56 18.78
C ILE A 294 -12.02 1.19 18.99
N ILE A 295 -13.08 0.92 18.23
CA ILE A 295 -13.79 -0.35 18.21
C ILE A 295 -13.70 -0.95 16.80
N SER A 296 -13.18 -2.18 16.71
CA SER A 296 -13.01 -2.88 15.44
C SER A 296 -14.36 -3.30 14.84
N GLY A 297 -14.47 -3.24 13.52
CA GLY A 297 -15.62 -3.76 12.78
C GLY A 297 -15.90 -5.25 13.01
N ILE A 298 -14.92 -6.03 13.46
CA ILE A 298 -15.13 -7.42 13.89
C ILE A 298 -16.17 -7.54 15.00
N GLU A 299 -16.20 -6.59 15.95
CA GLU A 299 -17.18 -6.59 17.03
C GLU A 299 -18.59 -6.38 16.48
N VAL A 300 -18.73 -5.49 15.49
CA VAL A 300 -20.00 -5.24 14.80
C VAL A 300 -20.42 -6.46 13.97
N LEU A 301 -19.48 -7.13 13.29
CA LEU A 301 -19.78 -8.37 12.57
C LEU A 301 -20.29 -9.46 13.53
N GLY A 302 -19.68 -9.58 14.71
CA GLY A 302 -20.14 -10.52 15.74
C GLY A 302 -21.55 -10.20 16.23
N ALA A 303 -21.81 -8.92 16.54
CA ALA A 303 -23.13 -8.46 17.01
C ALA A 303 -24.21 -8.63 15.93
N GLN A 304 -23.95 -8.24 14.68
CA GLN A 304 -24.91 -8.42 13.59
C GLN A 304 -25.21 -9.91 13.35
N LEU A 305 -24.19 -10.79 13.43
CA LEU A 305 -24.36 -12.22 13.17
C LEU A 305 -25.25 -12.86 14.24
N ILE A 306 -25.06 -12.48 15.51
CA ILE A 306 -25.94 -12.92 16.60
C ILE A 306 -27.38 -12.46 16.34
N GLU A 307 -27.55 -11.22 15.87
CA GLU A 307 -28.86 -10.68 15.54
C GLU A 307 -29.53 -11.41 14.36
N GLN A 308 -28.76 -11.85 13.36
CA GLN A 308 -29.27 -12.70 12.28
C GLN A 308 -29.88 -14.00 12.83
N TRP A 309 -29.17 -14.67 13.75
CA TRP A 309 -29.68 -15.85 14.42
C TRP A 309 -30.91 -15.57 15.27
N ARG A 310 -31.00 -14.39 15.92
CA ARG A 310 -32.21 -13.97 16.64
C ARG A 310 -33.42 -13.89 15.71
N ILE A 311 -33.23 -13.39 14.50
CA ILE A 311 -34.29 -13.29 13.49
C ILE A 311 -34.67 -14.67 12.97
N TRP A 312 -33.68 -15.48 12.58
CA TRP A 312 -33.92 -16.82 12.02
C TRP A 312 -34.54 -17.78 13.03
N LEU A 313 -34.18 -17.72 14.32
CA LEU A 313 -34.76 -18.59 15.36
C LEU A 313 -36.00 -17.97 16.01
N GLY A 314 -36.15 -16.65 15.97
CA GLY A 314 -37.20 -15.90 16.63
C GLY A 314 -36.76 -15.41 18.01
N LYS A 315 -37.20 -14.18 18.35
CA LYS A 315 -36.76 -13.41 19.52
C LYS A 315 -36.90 -14.16 20.85
N ASP A 316 -37.99 -14.88 21.02
CA ASP A 316 -38.35 -15.56 22.28
C ASP A 316 -38.05 -17.06 22.23
N SER A 317 -37.25 -17.50 21.25
CA SER A 317 -36.90 -18.90 21.10
C SER A 317 -35.93 -19.34 22.19
N SER A 318 -36.28 -20.44 22.87
CA SER A 318 -35.38 -21.11 23.81
C SER A 318 -34.08 -21.58 23.15
N LEU A 319 -34.05 -21.78 21.82
CA LEU A 319 -32.82 -22.07 21.07
C LEU A 319 -31.91 -20.85 20.96
N PHE A 320 -32.46 -19.66 20.70
CA PHE A 320 -31.64 -18.45 20.63
C PHE A 320 -30.96 -18.17 21.97
N ALA A 321 -31.65 -18.40 23.08
CA ALA A 321 -31.10 -18.26 24.43
C ALA A 321 -29.91 -19.21 24.72
N LYS A 322 -29.74 -20.29 23.95
CA LYS A 322 -28.60 -21.21 24.08
C LYS A 322 -27.33 -20.70 23.40
N ILE A 323 -27.40 -19.68 22.54
CA ILE A 323 -26.23 -19.18 21.80
C ILE A 323 -25.31 -18.42 22.78
N PRO A 324 -24.09 -18.92 23.08
CA PRO A 324 -23.15 -18.22 23.93
C PRO A 324 -22.53 -17.05 23.15
N GLN A 325 -23.11 -15.85 23.28
CA GLN A 325 -22.71 -14.67 22.52
C GLN A 325 -21.20 -14.40 22.55
N LYS A 326 -20.57 -14.58 23.72
CA LYS A 326 -19.12 -14.43 23.89
C LYS A 326 -18.34 -15.41 22.99
N SER A 327 -18.69 -16.70 23.00
CA SER A 327 -18.01 -17.72 22.18
C SER A 327 -18.16 -17.45 20.69
N VAL A 328 -19.32 -16.95 20.25
CA VAL A 328 -19.53 -16.56 18.85
C VAL A 328 -18.59 -15.42 18.45
N ARG A 329 -18.44 -14.41 19.30
CA ARG A 329 -17.51 -13.29 19.05
C ARG A 329 -16.05 -13.72 19.12
N ASP A 330 -15.70 -14.58 20.08
CA ASP A 330 -14.34 -15.13 20.18
C ASP A 330 -13.99 -15.94 18.93
N LYS A 331 -14.93 -16.75 18.41
CA LYS A 331 -14.76 -17.48 17.15
C LYS A 331 -14.63 -16.55 15.94
N MET A 332 -15.41 -15.47 15.91
CA MET A 332 -15.28 -14.43 14.88
C MET A 332 -13.88 -13.80 14.89
N ARG A 333 -13.35 -13.43 16.07
CA ARG A 333 -11.99 -12.88 16.22
C ARG A 333 -10.92 -13.89 15.80
N GLU A 334 -11.05 -15.14 16.24
CA GLU A 334 -10.13 -16.23 15.90
C GLU A 334 -10.04 -16.43 14.38
N LEU A 335 -11.19 -16.56 13.71
CA LEU A 335 -11.26 -16.75 12.26
C LEU A 335 -10.83 -15.49 11.50
N ALA A 336 -11.10 -14.29 12.01
CA ALA A 336 -10.60 -13.05 11.43
C ALA A 336 -9.07 -12.99 11.48
N ALA A 337 -8.48 -13.33 12.64
CA ALA A 337 -7.03 -13.41 12.80
C ALA A 337 -6.42 -14.49 11.89
N GLN A 338 -7.04 -15.67 11.78
CA GLN A 338 -6.62 -16.72 10.85
C GLN A 338 -6.79 -16.32 9.39
N SER A 339 -7.86 -15.63 9.01
CA SER A 339 -8.09 -15.13 7.65
C SER A 339 -7.06 -14.07 7.26
N LEU A 340 -6.59 -13.27 8.21
CA LEU A 340 -5.47 -12.34 8.04
C LEU A 340 -4.14 -13.10 7.92
N ALA A 341 -3.90 -14.10 8.76
CA ALA A 341 -2.71 -14.97 8.71
C ALA A 341 -2.66 -15.83 7.43
N LEU A 342 -3.82 -16.27 6.94
CA LEU A 342 -3.99 -17.01 5.69
C LEU A 342 -3.95 -16.08 4.48
N GLN A 343 -4.33 -14.81 4.58
CA GLN A 343 -4.03 -13.82 3.53
C GLN A 343 -2.56 -13.43 3.51
N SER A 344 -1.82 -13.61 4.59
CA SER A 344 -0.34 -13.59 4.54
C SER A 344 0.27 -14.93 4.08
N SER A 345 -0.50 -16.03 3.99
CA SER A 345 0.02 -17.37 3.64
C SER A 345 -0.57 -18.00 2.37
N ALA A 346 -1.67 -17.49 1.81
CA ALA A 346 -2.35 -18.03 0.62
C ALA A 346 -1.74 -17.54 -0.69
N ASP A 347 -0.68 -16.74 -0.57
CA ASP A 347 0.05 -16.14 -1.68
C ASP A 347 1.43 -16.75 -1.93
N ALA A 348 1.71 -17.87 -1.27
CA ALA A 348 3.02 -18.49 -1.28
C ALA A 348 2.89 -20.01 -1.17
N ALA A 349 3.00 -20.69 -2.31
CA ALA A 349 3.71 -21.97 -2.28
C ALA A 349 5.21 -21.63 -2.11
N ASP A 350 5.63 -21.15 -0.93
CA ASP A 350 6.99 -20.65 -0.75
C ASP A 350 7.52 -20.85 0.67
N LEU A 351 8.84 -21.05 0.69
CA LEU A 351 9.77 -21.03 1.81
C LEU A 351 9.39 -19.99 2.90
N SER A 352 9.69 -20.27 4.17
CA SER A 352 9.51 -19.29 5.26
C SER A 352 10.23 -17.97 4.94
N LEU A 353 9.84 -16.83 5.51
CA LEU A 353 10.56 -15.56 5.28
C LEU A 353 12.07 -15.72 5.52
N ALA A 354 12.46 -16.46 6.55
CA ALA A 354 13.86 -16.79 6.83
C ALA A 354 14.54 -17.54 5.69
N ASP A 355 13.85 -18.53 5.12
CA ASP A 355 14.39 -19.32 4.01
C ASP A 355 14.42 -18.54 2.70
N ARG A 356 13.40 -17.71 2.43
CA ARG A 356 13.38 -16.77 1.30
C ARG A 356 14.54 -15.78 1.39
N LEU A 357 14.72 -15.12 2.54
CA LEU A 357 15.79 -14.16 2.74
C LEU A 357 17.18 -14.80 2.58
N LYS A 358 17.36 -16.06 2.98
CA LYS A 358 18.60 -16.82 2.74
C LYS A 358 18.83 -17.16 1.27
N ALA A 359 17.77 -17.35 0.50
CA ALA A 359 17.83 -17.74 -0.91
C ALA A 359 17.98 -16.56 -1.88
N LEU A 360 17.79 -15.32 -1.43
CA LEU A 360 17.92 -14.12 -2.27
C LEU A 360 19.34 -13.99 -2.81
N PRO A 361 19.55 -13.86 -4.14
CA PRO A 361 20.90 -13.66 -4.68
C PRO A 361 21.49 -12.32 -4.23
N GLN A 362 22.75 -12.34 -3.78
CA GLN A 362 23.46 -11.17 -3.29
C GLN A 362 24.38 -10.56 -4.36
N GLY A 363 24.23 -9.26 -4.59
CA GLY A 363 25.05 -8.47 -5.48
C GLY A 363 25.87 -7.41 -4.77
N VAL A 364 26.82 -6.81 -5.48
CA VAL A 364 27.51 -5.59 -5.05
C VAL A 364 27.90 -4.73 -6.24
N MET A 365 27.81 -3.41 -6.12
CA MET A 365 28.31 -2.50 -7.16
C MET A 365 29.84 -2.42 -7.13
N SER A 366 30.49 -2.50 -8.30
CA SER A 366 31.97 -2.48 -8.41
C SER A 366 32.61 -1.25 -7.76
N ALA A 367 31.99 -0.07 -7.91
CA ALA A 367 32.49 1.16 -7.30
C ALA A 367 32.34 1.19 -5.76
N SER A 368 31.43 0.39 -5.18
CA SER A 368 31.28 0.24 -3.72
C SER A 368 32.49 -0.46 -3.08
N LEU A 369 33.24 -1.23 -3.87
CA LEU A 369 34.45 -1.92 -3.41
C LEU A 369 35.73 -1.09 -3.64
N GLY A 370 35.60 0.13 -4.20
CA GLY A 370 36.71 1.05 -4.40
C GLY A 370 36.57 1.85 -5.67
N TYR A 371 36.93 3.14 -5.63
CA TYR A 371 36.92 3.95 -6.84
C TYR A 371 37.99 3.47 -7.82
N SER A 372 37.63 3.45 -9.10
CA SER A 372 38.46 2.89 -10.17
C SER A 372 39.80 3.60 -10.36
N GLU A 373 39.90 4.87 -9.97
CA GLU A 373 41.17 5.61 -9.96
C GLU A 373 42.15 5.04 -8.92
N ALA A 374 41.65 4.61 -7.76
CA ALA A 374 42.45 4.13 -6.64
C ALA A 374 42.63 2.61 -6.63
N GLN A 375 41.68 1.87 -7.21
CA GLN A 375 41.63 0.40 -7.16
C GLN A 375 41.54 -0.22 -8.55
N THR A 376 42.02 -1.46 -8.69
CA THR A 376 41.94 -2.22 -9.94
C THR A 376 40.66 -3.04 -10.00
N ILE A 377 40.15 -3.29 -11.22
CA ILE A 377 38.93 -4.08 -11.40
C ILE A 377 39.16 -5.54 -10.98
N GLU A 378 40.39 -6.02 -11.12
CA GLU A 378 40.89 -7.31 -10.64
C GLU A 378 40.72 -7.45 -9.14
N ALA A 379 41.19 -6.46 -8.36
CA ALA A 379 41.07 -6.48 -6.91
C ALA A 379 39.60 -6.42 -6.45
N VAL A 380 38.79 -5.61 -7.15
CA VAL A 380 37.35 -5.48 -6.90
C VAL A 380 36.60 -6.79 -7.16
N VAL A 381 36.81 -7.42 -8.32
CA VAL A 381 36.17 -8.70 -8.68
C VAL A 381 36.65 -9.82 -7.76
N ALA A 382 37.94 -9.89 -7.46
CA ALA A 382 38.49 -10.88 -6.54
C ALA A 382 37.90 -10.74 -5.13
N ALA A 383 37.72 -9.52 -4.62
CA ALA A 383 37.12 -9.28 -3.32
C ALA A 383 35.64 -9.67 -3.27
N ALA A 384 34.86 -9.35 -4.31
CA ALA A 384 33.47 -9.77 -4.40
C ALA A 384 33.34 -11.31 -4.43
N ALA A 385 34.18 -11.98 -5.22
CA ALA A 385 34.18 -13.44 -5.30
C ALA A 385 34.63 -14.11 -3.99
N ALA A 386 35.60 -13.53 -3.29
CA ALA A 386 36.08 -14.04 -2.01
C ALA A 386 35.02 -14.01 -0.90
N GLU A 387 34.10 -13.03 -0.95
CA GLU A 387 32.97 -12.92 -0.02
C GLU A 387 31.69 -13.59 -0.57
N HIS A 388 31.82 -14.39 -1.64
CA HIS A 388 30.75 -15.22 -2.20
C HIS A 388 29.52 -14.46 -2.72
N PHE A 389 29.68 -13.25 -3.25
CA PHE A 389 28.61 -12.58 -3.96
C PHE A 389 28.18 -13.37 -5.21
N ASP A 390 26.87 -13.51 -5.43
CA ASP A 390 26.31 -14.14 -6.64
C ASP A 390 26.56 -13.29 -7.89
N GLY A 391 26.68 -11.97 -7.71
CA GLY A 391 26.98 -11.09 -8.83
C GLY A 391 27.56 -9.72 -8.49
N ILE A 392 28.00 -9.03 -9.53
CA ILE A 392 28.58 -7.69 -9.48
C ILE A 392 27.91 -6.77 -10.50
N GLU A 393 27.60 -5.54 -10.11
CA GLU A 393 27.23 -4.49 -11.05
C GLU A 393 28.49 -3.79 -11.55
N ILE A 394 28.60 -3.61 -12.87
CA ILE A 394 29.75 -2.91 -13.46
C ILE A 394 29.40 -1.43 -13.54
N PHE A 395 30.02 -0.65 -12.65
CA PHE A 395 30.02 0.80 -12.73
C PHE A 395 30.86 1.24 -13.95
N TYR A 396 30.30 2.07 -14.83
CA TYR A 396 30.87 2.39 -16.14
C TYR A 396 32.27 3.01 -16.01
N GLU A 397 32.50 3.77 -14.94
CA GLU A 397 33.81 4.36 -14.67
C GLU A 397 34.88 3.30 -14.36
N CYS A 398 34.51 2.16 -13.76
CA CYS A 398 35.40 1.01 -13.60
C CYS A 398 35.74 0.38 -14.96
N LEU A 399 34.76 0.25 -15.86
CA LEU A 399 34.98 -0.21 -17.24
C LEU A 399 35.88 0.77 -18.02
N ARG A 400 35.61 2.07 -17.94
CA ARG A 400 36.38 3.13 -18.61
C ARG A 400 37.85 3.07 -18.20
N VAL A 401 38.12 3.05 -16.89
CA VAL A 401 39.50 3.01 -16.38
C VAL A 401 40.19 1.67 -16.68
N ALA A 402 39.49 0.54 -16.60
CA ALA A 402 40.06 -0.75 -17.02
C ALA A 402 40.46 -0.74 -18.51
N SER A 403 39.62 -0.14 -19.37
CA SER A 403 39.88 0.00 -20.80
C SER A 403 41.12 0.87 -21.07
N LEU A 404 41.25 1.99 -20.36
CA LEU A 404 42.43 2.86 -20.47
C LEU A 404 43.70 2.17 -20.01
N ARG A 405 43.66 1.46 -18.88
CA ARG A 405 44.82 0.69 -18.38
C ARG A 405 45.26 -0.39 -19.37
N LEU A 406 44.31 -1.12 -19.97
CA LEU A 406 44.62 -2.11 -21.02
C LEU A 406 45.23 -1.47 -22.27
N ALA A 407 44.82 -0.24 -22.59
CA ALA A 407 45.37 0.54 -23.70
C ALA A 407 46.68 1.28 -23.34
N ASN A 408 47.17 1.17 -22.10
CA ASN A 408 48.30 1.95 -21.56
C ASN A 408 48.11 3.47 -21.70
N LYS A 409 46.89 3.95 -21.44
CA LYS A 409 46.51 5.36 -21.43
C LYS A 409 46.36 5.93 -20.03
N GLU A 410 46.55 7.23 -19.90
CA GLU A 410 46.33 7.97 -18.67
C GLU A 410 44.83 8.07 -18.35
N ILE A 411 44.48 8.17 -17.05
CA ILE A 411 43.09 8.15 -16.58
C ILE A 411 42.27 9.35 -17.10
N GLN A 412 42.93 10.48 -17.37
CA GLN A 412 42.31 11.70 -17.90
C GLN A 412 41.97 11.61 -19.39
N GLU A 413 42.50 10.61 -20.10
CA GLU A 413 42.18 10.38 -21.51
C GLU A 413 40.80 9.74 -21.69
N MET A 414 40.31 9.77 -22.94
CA MET A 414 39.08 9.10 -23.33
C MET A 414 39.42 7.82 -24.13
N PRO A 415 38.89 6.65 -23.71
CA PRO A 415 39.04 5.44 -24.50
C PRO A 415 38.17 5.53 -25.77
N THR A 416 38.66 4.93 -26.85
CA THR A 416 37.91 4.68 -28.07
C THR A 416 36.90 3.55 -27.87
N ASP A 417 35.89 3.45 -28.73
CA ASP A 417 34.90 2.37 -28.72
C ASP A 417 35.56 0.99 -28.73
N ALA A 418 36.60 0.78 -29.54
CA ALA A 418 37.33 -0.48 -29.61
C ALA A 418 38.02 -0.83 -28.27
N GLU A 419 38.58 0.18 -27.59
CA GLU A 419 39.20 0.00 -26.27
C GLU A 419 38.15 -0.32 -25.19
N ILE A 420 36.98 0.33 -25.23
CA ILE A 420 35.85 0.01 -24.35
C ILE A 420 35.39 -1.45 -24.54
N LEU A 421 35.27 -1.92 -25.79
CA LEU A 421 34.87 -3.30 -26.08
C LEU A 421 35.93 -4.31 -25.63
N ALA A 422 37.22 -3.96 -25.76
CA ALA A 422 38.32 -4.77 -25.25
C ALA A 422 38.30 -4.85 -23.72
N GLY A 423 38.08 -3.72 -23.02
CA GLY A 423 37.90 -3.68 -21.57
C GLY A 423 36.69 -4.46 -21.10
N SER A 424 35.59 -4.40 -21.85
CA SER A 424 34.38 -5.20 -21.56
C SER A 424 34.67 -6.70 -21.65
N SER A 425 35.40 -7.12 -22.69
CA SER A 425 35.80 -8.51 -22.89
C SER A 425 36.74 -9.00 -21.80
N TYR A 426 37.63 -8.12 -21.33
CA TYR A 426 38.53 -8.38 -20.22
C TYR A 426 37.76 -8.59 -18.91
N ILE A 427 36.86 -7.67 -18.57
CA ILE A 427 36.03 -7.75 -17.36
C ILE A 427 35.15 -9.01 -17.37
N ARG A 428 34.55 -9.36 -18.52
CA ARG A 428 33.79 -10.61 -18.65
C ARG A 428 34.63 -11.83 -18.29
N LYS A 429 35.81 -11.98 -18.90
CA LYS A 429 36.72 -13.10 -18.64
C LYS A 429 37.19 -13.14 -17.19
N LEU A 430 37.45 -11.98 -16.61
CA LEU A 430 37.82 -11.85 -15.21
C LEU A 430 36.70 -12.36 -14.30
N CYS A 431 35.46 -11.89 -14.49
CA CYS A 431 34.30 -12.37 -13.74
C CYS A 431 34.07 -13.88 -13.94
N ASP A 432 34.22 -14.40 -15.16
CA ASP A 432 34.14 -15.84 -15.46
C ASP A 432 35.16 -16.66 -14.68
N SER A 433 36.41 -16.20 -14.63
CA SER A 433 37.48 -16.90 -13.91
C SER A 433 37.26 -16.96 -12.41
N HIS A 434 36.44 -16.05 -11.88
CA HIS A 434 36.07 -15.96 -10.47
C HIS A 434 34.66 -16.52 -10.18
N GLY A 435 33.93 -16.97 -11.20
CA GLY A 435 32.58 -17.52 -11.05
C GLY A 435 31.52 -16.52 -10.60
N ILE A 436 31.73 -15.22 -10.80
CA ILE A 436 30.77 -14.17 -10.41
C ILE A 436 29.99 -13.65 -11.62
N ARG A 437 28.66 -13.52 -11.48
CA ARG A 437 27.80 -13.03 -12.57
C ARG A 437 27.87 -11.51 -12.68
N ILE A 438 27.81 -10.96 -13.89
CA ILE A 438 27.56 -9.52 -14.08
C ILE A 438 26.05 -9.26 -14.06
N ILE A 439 25.60 -8.44 -13.12
CA ILE A 439 24.17 -8.18 -12.86
C ILE A 439 23.64 -7.09 -13.78
N ALA A 440 24.29 -5.94 -13.81
CA ALA A 440 23.88 -4.76 -14.55
C ALA A 440 25.10 -3.93 -15.00
N LEU A 441 24.92 -3.15 -16.06
CA LEU A 441 25.81 -2.07 -16.46
C LEU A 441 25.21 -0.73 -16.04
N GLN A 442 25.94 0.06 -15.25
CA GLN A 442 25.41 1.31 -14.72
C GLN A 442 26.50 2.37 -14.58
N PRO A 443 26.19 3.68 -14.50
CA PRO A 443 24.91 4.31 -14.81
C PRO A 443 24.90 4.90 -16.23
N TRP A 444 23.78 4.77 -16.95
CA TRP A 444 23.52 5.55 -18.17
C TRP A 444 23.05 6.97 -17.81
N LEU A 445 24.02 7.85 -17.54
CA LEU A 445 23.77 9.17 -16.94
C LEU A 445 23.06 10.16 -17.87
N ASN A 446 22.25 11.04 -17.28
CA ASN A 446 21.82 12.33 -17.84
C ASN A 446 21.21 12.24 -19.26
N HIS A 447 20.38 11.25 -19.54
CA HIS A 447 19.78 11.05 -20.86
C HIS A 447 18.35 11.58 -20.99
N VAL A 448 17.68 11.75 -19.85
CA VAL A 448 16.22 11.91 -19.81
C VAL A 448 15.84 13.38 -19.76
N GLY A 449 14.89 13.78 -20.61
CA GLY A 449 14.37 15.14 -20.66
C GLY A 449 15.40 16.14 -21.18
N LEU A 450 16.36 15.74 -22.03
CA LEU A 450 17.44 16.63 -22.45
C LEU A 450 16.89 17.86 -23.20
N ARG A 451 17.39 19.04 -22.83
CA ARG A 451 17.08 20.33 -23.49
C ARG A 451 17.60 20.34 -24.93
N ASP A 452 18.81 19.86 -25.12
CA ASP A 452 19.40 19.69 -26.43
C ASP A 452 18.87 18.41 -27.07
N ARG A 453 17.90 18.57 -27.98
CA ARG A 453 17.29 17.45 -28.70
C ARG A 453 18.22 16.81 -29.71
N GLN A 454 19.23 17.53 -30.21
CA GLN A 454 20.25 16.94 -31.10
C GLN A 454 21.19 16.05 -30.29
N GLU A 455 21.57 16.46 -29.08
CA GLU A 455 22.36 15.61 -28.18
C GLU A 455 21.58 14.36 -27.75
N HIS A 456 20.28 14.48 -27.45
CA HIS A 456 19.43 13.32 -27.19
C HIS A 456 19.46 12.31 -28.35
N GLU A 457 19.24 12.79 -29.58
CA GLU A 457 19.25 11.95 -30.78
C GLU A 457 20.63 11.32 -31.01
N ARG A 458 21.71 12.11 -30.87
CA ARG A 458 23.09 11.63 -31.01
C ARG A 458 23.38 10.50 -30.02
N ARG A 459 22.92 10.62 -28.77
CA ARG A 459 23.11 9.58 -27.76
C ARG A 459 22.33 8.31 -28.08
N LEU A 460 21.09 8.42 -28.55
CA LEU A 460 20.30 7.25 -28.98
C LEU A 460 20.90 6.56 -30.21
N GLN A 461 21.32 7.33 -31.22
CA GLN A 461 21.77 6.77 -32.49
C GLN A 461 23.24 6.32 -32.50
N HIS A 462 24.11 6.96 -31.71
CA HIS A 462 25.56 6.73 -31.80
C HIS A 462 26.19 6.21 -30.51
N VAL A 463 25.64 6.52 -29.33
CA VAL A 463 26.24 6.09 -28.05
C VAL A 463 25.57 4.83 -27.51
N LEU A 464 24.23 4.73 -27.59
CA LEU A 464 23.47 3.59 -27.11
C LEU A 464 23.84 2.26 -27.82
N PRO A 465 24.14 2.23 -29.14
CA PRO A 465 24.60 1.01 -29.79
C PRO A 465 25.90 0.45 -29.20
N LEU A 466 26.84 1.32 -28.78
CA LEU A 466 28.05 0.89 -28.08
C LEU A 466 27.67 0.23 -26.73
N TRP A 467 26.75 0.81 -25.98
CA TRP A 467 26.28 0.25 -24.71
C TRP A 467 25.60 -1.11 -24.89
N PHE A 468 24.87 -1.33 -25.99
CA PHE A 468 24.32 -2.65 -26.32
C PHE A 468 25.42 -3.67 -26.61
N GLN A 469 26.50 -3.27 -27.29
CA GLN A 469 27.65 -4.16 -27.53
C GLN A 469 28.38 -4.48 -26.23
N VAL A 470 28.56 -3.49 -25.35
CA VAL A 470 29.15 -3.68 -24.02
C VAL A 470 28.29 -4.64 -23.20
N ALA A 471 26.98 -4.44 -23.14
CA ALA A 471 26.06 -5.32 -22.41
C ALA A 471 26.08 -6.76 -22.95
N ASP A 472 26.10 -6.93 -24.28
CA ASP A 472 26.27 -8.24 -24.94
C ASP A 472 27.57 -8.93 -24.51
N ILE A 473 28.69 -8.20 -24.47
CA ILE A 473 30.00 -8.75 -24.10
C ILE A 473 30.06 -9.10 -22.61
N LEU A 474 29.55 -8.21 -21.74
CA LEU A 474 29.48 -8.46 -20.31
C LEU A 474 28.50 -9.60 -19.99
N GLY A 475 27.56 -9.90 -20.89
CA GLY A 475 26.54 -10.92 -20.71
C GLY A 475 25.46 -10.50 -19.71
N THR A 476 25.16 -9.20 -19.62
CA THR A 476 24.03 -8.66 -18.87
C THR A 476 22.97 -8.13 -19.82
N ASP A 477 21.71 -8.27 -19.42
CA ASP A 477 20.56 -7.70 -20.10
C ASP A 477 20.02 -6.46 -19.38
N VAL A 478 20.70 -5.93 -18.37
CA VAL A 478 20.23 -4.77 -17.58
C VAL A 478 21.17 -3.58 -17.73
N ILE A 479 20.60 -2.43 -18.09
CA ILE A 479 21.26 -1.11 -18.01
C ILE A 479 20.50 -0.25 -17.00
N GLN A 480 21.18 0.25 -15.96
CA GLN A 480 20.56 1.20 -15.02
C GLN A 480 20.61 2.62 -15.56
N VAL A 481 19.49 3.32 -15.43
CA VAL A 481 19.28 4.68 -15.93
C VAL A 481 18.87 5.56 -14.75
N PRO A 482 19.77 6.36 -14.16
CA PRO A 482 19.37 7.30 -13.13
C PRO A 482 18.63 8.51 -13.72
N SER A 483 17.72 9.07 -12.93
CA SER A 483 17.06 10.33 -13.24
C SER A 483 18.09 11.45 -13.44
N THR A 484 17.80 12.37 -14.37
CA THR A 484 18.76 13.43 -14.74
C THR A 484 19.06 14.32 -13.55
N MET A 485 20.35 14.56 -13.27
CA MET A 485 20.80 15.21 -12.03
C MET A 485 20.73 16.74 -12.08
N PHE A 486 20.89 17.35 -13.26
CA PHE A 486 21.06 18.80 -13.38
C PHE A 486 19.96 19.48 -14.20
N LYS A 487 19.24 20.43 -13.59
CA LYS A 487 18.19 21.23 -14.26
C LYS A 487 18.69 22.01 -15.49
N LYS A 488 19.98 22.33 -15.54
CA LYS A 488 20.59 23.11 -16.64
C LYS A 488 20.63 22.35 -17.97
N ILE A 489 20.62 21.01 -17.93
CA ILE A 489 20.69 20.17 -19.14
C ILE A 489 19.36 19.51 -19.49
N SER A 490 18.37 19.52 -18.59
CA SER A 490 17.06 18.90 -18.81
C SER A 490 15.87 19.83 -18.60
N VAL A 491 14.80 19.57 -19.33
CA VAL A 491 13.45 20.09 -19.07
C VAL A 491 12.72 19.15 -18.11
N GLY A 492 11.84 19.72 -17.28
CA GLY A 492 10.97 18.97 -16.38
C GLY A 492 9.60 18.66 -16.97
N ASP A 493 9.47 18.73 -18.30
CA ASP A 493 8.23 18.43 -19.00
C ASP A 493 8.00 16.90 -18.99
N PRO A 494 6.92 16.41 -18.35
CA PRO A 494 6.64 14.98 -18.25
C PRO A 494 6.50 14.31 -19.62
N GLU A 495 5.97 15.00 -20.64
CA GLU A 495 5.79 14.41 -21.96
C GLU A 495 7.13 14.14 -22.64
N VAL A 496 8.07 15.09 -22.53
CA VAL A 496 9.43 14.94 -23.07
C VAL A 496 10.19 13.84 -22.33
N VAL A 497 10.10 13.82 -21.00
CA VAL A 497 10.74 12.80 -20.15
C VAL A 497 10.25 11.40 -20.53
N VAL A 498 8.94 11.19 -20.60
CA VAL A 498 8.35 9.90 -20.97
C VAL A 498 8.68 9.52 -22.42
N ALA A 499 8.71 10.49 -23.35
CA ALA A 499 9.10 10.23 -24.73
C ALA A 499 10.56 9.76 -24.86
N ASP A 500 11.49 10.38 -24.13
CA ASP A 500 12.90 9.99 -24.11
C ASP A 500 13.08 8.58 -23.54
N LEU A 501 12.42 8.29 -22.42
CA LEU A 501 12.46 6.96 -21.79
C LEU A 501 11.83 5.88 -22.68
N ARG A 502 10.72 6.20 -23.36
CA ARG A 502 10.08 5.27 -24.30
C ARG A 502 10.95 5.03 -25.53
N ALA A 503 11.64 6.04 -26.05
CA ALA A 503 12.58 5.87 -27.15
C ALA A 503 13.74 4.94 -26.76
N LEU A 504 14.27 5.08 -25.55
CA LEU A 504 15.28 4.19 -24.98
C LEU A 504 14.76 2.74 -24.88
N ALA A 505 13.59 2.55 -24.27
CA ALA A 505 12.95 1.25 -24.13
C ALA A 505 12.67 0.57 -25.49
N GLN A 506 12.18 1.34 -26.47
CA GLN A 506 11.91 0.89 -27.83
C GLN A 506 13.19 0.43 -28.55
N ALA A 507 14.29 1.17 -28.40
CA ALA A 507 15.59 0.78 -28.96
C ALA A 507 16.10 -0.54 -28.35
N GLY A 508 15.97 -0.71 -27.03
CA GLY A 508 16.38 -1.94 -26.33
C GLY A 508 15.48 -3.15 -26.56
N LEU A 509 14.24 -2.94 -27.02
CA LEU A 509 13.29 -4.02 -27.34
C LEU A 509 13.22 -4.28 -28.84
N THR A 510 12.44 -3.48 -29.57
CA THR A 510 12.16 -3.72 -30.99
C THR A 510 13.39 -3.48 -31.86
N GLY A 511 14.20 -2.46 -31.54
CA GLY A 511 15.44 -2.18 -32.25
C GLY A 511 16.42 -3.36 -32.21
N ARG A 512 16.48 -4.08 -31.08
CA ARG A 512 17.29 -5.30 -30.94
C ARG A 512 16.64 -6.55 -31.52
N GLN A 513 15.32 -6.70 -31.40
CA GLN A 513 14.60 -7.80 -32.05
C GLN A 513 14.82 -7.80 -33.58
N GLN A 514 14.83 -6.63 -34.22
CA GLN A 514 15.13 -6.49 -35.66
C GLN A 514 16.54 -6.96 -36.03
N GLN A 515 17.48 -6.96 -35.07
CA GLN A 515 18.85 -7.44 -35.23
C GLN A 515 19.01 -8.91 -34.83
N GLY A 516 17.92 -9.62 -34.49
CA GLY A 516 17.95 -11.00 -34.01
C GLY A 516 18.57 -11.15 -32.62
N LYS A 517 18.53 -10.08 -31.82
CA LYS A 517 19.22 -9.98 -30.53
C LYS A 517 18.23 -9.95 -29.35
N ALA A 518 18.66 -10.47 -28.20
CA ALA A 518 17.85 -10.46 -26.97
C ALA A 518 17.55 -9.04 -26.49
N PRO A 519 16.38 -8.76 -25.88
CA PRO A 519 16.05 -7.43 -25.37
C PRO A 519 17.02 -6.96 -24.27
N ILE A 520 17.20 -5.65 -24.16
CA ILE A 520 17.83 -5.01 -23.00
C ILE A 520 16.74 -4.40 -22.12
N ARG A 521 16.80 -4.74 -20.82
CA ARG A 521 16.00 -4.20 -19.74
C ARG A 521 16.65 -2.92 -19.20
N PHE A 522 15.87 -1.87 -19.03
CA PHE A 522 16.32 -0.61 -18.42
C PHE A 522 15.73 -0.48 -17.01
N ALA A 523 16.60 -0.44 -16.01
CA ALA A 523 16.22 -0.21 -14.62
C ALA A 523 16.30 1.29 -14.32
N TYR A 524 15.16 1.97 -14.24
CA TYR A 524 15.12 3.40 -13.97
C TYR A 524 15.26 3.68 -12.47
N GLU A 525 16.09 4.64 -12.11
CA GLU A 525 16.40 4.97 -10.71
C GLU A 525 16.02 6.43 -10.41
N ALA A 526 15.18 6.63 -9.40
CA ALA A 526 14.91 7.96 -8.87
C ALA A 526 16.04 8.38 -7.94
N MET A 527 16.90 9.31 -8.36
CA MET A 527 17.94 9.86 -7.49
C MET A 527 17.30 10.83 -6.49
N ALA A 528 17.58 10.72 -5.18
CA ALA A 528 17.04 11.63 -4.15
C ALA A 528 17.39 13.12 -4.38
N PHE A 529 18.35 13.37 -5.27
CA PHE A 529 18.84 14.67 -5.71
C PHE A 529 18.59 14.95 -7.20
N GLY A 530 17.73 14.17 -7.85
CA GLY A 530 17.33 14.34 -9.25
C GLY A 530 16.76 15.73 -9.53
N ALA A 531 16.95 16.22 -10.76
CA ALA A 531 16.57 17.56 -11.15
C ALA A 531 15.05 17.79 -11.13
N TRP A 532 14.29 16.77 -11.55
CA TRP A 532 12.84 16.81 -11.70
C TRP A 532 12.18 15.57 -11.10
N THR A 533 12.80 14.40 -11.28
CA THR A 533 12.34 13.12 -10.75
C THR A 533 13.24 12.69 -9.60
N SER A 534 12.82 12.99 -8.37
CA SER A 534 13.55 12.61 -7.15
C SER A 534 12.86 11.53 -6.33
N ARG A 535 11.53 11.48 -6.38
CA ARG A 535 10.70 10.48 -5.71
C ARG A 535 10.62 9.21 -6.54
N TRP A 536 10.69 8.05 -5.90
CA TRP A 536 10.44 6.78 -6.58
C TRP A 536 9.00 6.74 -7.15
N GLN A 537 8.03 7.41 -6.51
CA GLN A 537 6.66 7.52 -7.02
C GLN A 537 6.59 8.23 -8.38
N ASP A 538 7.38 9.28 -8.58
CA ASP A 538 7.40 10.01 -9.85
C ASP A 538 8.08 9.17 -10.93
N ALA A 539 9.18 8.49 -10.59
CA ALA A 539 9.81 7.53 -11.49
C ALA A 539 8.86 6.36 -11.85
N TRP A 540 8.05 5.90 -10.90
CA TRP A 540 7.06 4.86 -11.15
C TRP A 540 5.96 5.33 -12.12
N LYS A 541 5.47 6.57 -11.98
CA LYS A 541 4.54 7.17 -12.96
C LYS A 541 5.14 7.21 -14.35
N GLU A 542 6.43 7.55 -14.46
CA GLU A 542 7.15 7.53 -15.73
C GLU A 542 7.26 6.09 -16.29
N VAL A 543 7.56 5.10 -15.45
CA VAL A 543 7.59 3.67 -15.83
C VAL A 543 6.21 3.16 -16.30
N GLU A 544 5.13 3.54 -15.62
CA GLU A 544 3.76 3.24 -16.04
C GLU A 544 3.45 3.91 -17.38
N ALA A 545 3.81 5.18 -17.56
CA ALA A 545 3.56 5.92 -18.78
C ALA A 545 4.36 5.38 -19.98
N VAL A 546 5.61 4.95 -19.79
CA VAL A 546 6.41 4.32 -20.85
C VAL A 546 5.73 3.06 -21.37
N ASP A 547 5.12 2.28 -20.48
CA ASP A 547 4.32 1.06 -20.76
C ASP A 547 5.03 0.03 -21.67
N MET A 548 6.30 -0.27 -21.35
CA MET A 548 7.08 -1.29 -22.07
C MET A 548 7.56 -2.41 -21.14
N PRO A 549 7.61 -3.68 -21.61
CA PRO A 549 7.97 -4.82 -20.78
C PRO A 549 9.45 -4.87 -20.37
N ASN A 550 10.32 -4.21 -21.14
CA ASN A 550 11.75 -4.10 -20.86
C ASN A 550 12.12 -2.79 -20.14
N PHE A 551 11.14 -2.03 -19.63
CA PHE A 551 11.39 -0.82 -18.87
C PHE A 551 10.76 -0.96 -17.49
N GLY A 552 11.59 -0.84 -16.46
CA GLY A 552 11.23 -1.07 -15.07
C GLY A 552 11.98 -0.14 -14.13
N ILE A 553 11.97 -0.47 -12.84
CA ILE A 553 12.51 0.34 -11.77
C ILE A 553 13.56 -0.46 -10.97
N VAL A 554 14.56 0.24 -10.47
CA VAL A 554 15.42 -0.23 -9.36
C VAL A 554 14.99 0.49 -8.09
N LEU A 555 14.84 -0.26 -7.00
CA LEU A 555 14.54 0.32 -5.69
C LEU A 555 15.85 0.46 -4.91
N ASP A 556 16.34 1.69 -4.77
CA ASP A 556 17.49 2.01 -3.91
C ASP A 556 17.03 2.53 -2.55
N THR A 557 17.40 1.83 -1.47
CA THR A 557 16.99 2.19 -0.10
C THR A 557 17.52 3.55 0.36
N PHE A 558 18.74 3.94 -0.03
CA PHE A 558 19.26 5.27 0.26
C PHE A 558 18.54 6.33 -0.56
N GLN A 559 18.26 6.11 -1.85
CA GLN A 559 17.57 7.14 -2.63
C GLN A 559 16.14 7.34 -2.11
N ILE A 560 15.44 6.25 -1.81
CA ILE A 560 14.07 6.29 -1.27
C ILE A 560 14.04 7.05 0.05
N LEU A 561 14.82 6.62 1.06
CA LEU A 561 14.81 7.23 2.40
C LEU A 561 15.48 8.61 2.41
N GLY A 562 16.50 8.79 1.57
CA GLY A 562 17.18 10.05 1.32
C GLY A 562 16.26 11.10 0.72
N GLU A 563 15.25 10.70 -0.04
CA GLU A 563 14.22 11.60 -0.55
C GLU A 563 13.12 11.84 0.49
N CYS A 564 12.51 10.79 1.03
CA CYS A 564 11.25 10.90 1.77
C CYS A 564 11.40 11.18 3.26
N TRP A 565 12.55 10.86 3.89
CA TRP A 565 12.72 10.98 5.34
C TRP A 565 13.93 11.84 5.73
N ALA A 566 15.08 11.67 5.09
CA ALA A 566 16.33 12.31 5.50
C ALA A 566 16.54 13.71 4.91
N ASP A 567 17.20 14.56 5.70
CA ASP A 567 17.79 15.81 5.24
C ASP A 567 19.21 15.97 5.82
N PRO A 568 20.28 15.82 5.02
CA PRO A 568 21.64 15.93 5.51
C PRO A 568 22.03 17.36 5.91
N ALA A 569 21.28 18.38 5.49
CA ALA A 569 21.51 19.78 5.85
C ALA A 569 20.77 20.19 7.14
N SER A 570 19.90 19.34 7.68
CA SER A 570 19.16 19.58 8.92
C SER A 570 19.96 19.12 10.15
N GLU A 571 19.84 19.85 11.26
CA GLU A 571 20.41 19.45 12.56
C GLU A 571 19.85 18.13 13.09
N SER A 572 18.59 17.82 12.79
CA SER A 572 17.98 16.54 13.16
C SER A 572 18.50 15.40 12.28
N GLY A 573 18.98 15.69 11.07
CA GLY A 573 19.26 14.72 10.00
C GLY A 573 17.99 14.25 9.27
N MET A 574 16.82 14.78 9.65
CA MET A 574 15.50 14.40 9.15
C MET A 574 14.82 15.64 8.57
N LEU A 575 13.98 15.43 7.55
CA LEU A 575 13.03 16.43 7.07
C LEU A 575 12.07 16.83 8.20
N TYR A 576 11.56 18.07 8.16
CA TYR A 576 10.65 18.58 9.18
C TYR A 576 9.40 17.68 9.38
N ASP A 577 8.88 17.12 8.29
CA ASP A 577 7.73 16.20 8.24
C ASP A 577 8.15 14.76 7.90
N GLY A 578 9.41 14.39 8.14
CA GLY A 578 10.00 13.13 7.69
C GLY A 578 9.25 11.88 8.13
N GLU A 579 8.71 11.84 9.35
CA GLU A 579 7.93 10.70 9.84
C GLU A 579 6.64 10.47 9.04
N VAL A 580 5.90 11.54 8.73
CA VAL A 580 4.67 11.45 7.92
C VAL A 580 5.02 11.01 6.51
N ARG A 581 6.03 11.66 5.90
CA ARG A 581 6.49 11.33 4.55
C ARG A 581 7.04 9.91 4.42
N LEU A 582 7.67 9.37 5.47
CA LEU A 582 8.08 7.97 5.51
C LEU A 582 6.86 7.05 5.51
N GLN A 583 5.85 7.32 6.35
CA GLN A 583 4.63 6.51 6.36
C GLN A 583 3.92 6.53 5.00
N ASP A 584 3.82 7.70 4.36
CA ASP A 584 3.24 7.84 3.01
C ASP A 584 4.05 7.07 1.97
N CYS A 585 5.38 7.20 2.00
CA CYS A 585 6.28 6.48 1.10
C CYS A 585 6.15 4.95 1.22
N LEU A 586 6.13 4.44 2.45
CA LEU A 586 5.95 3.01 2.73
C LEU A 586 4.55 2.54 2.33
N HIS A 587 3.54 3.39 2.53
CA HIS A 587 2.18 3.13 2.12
C HIS A 587 2.08 3.01 0.59
N ASP A 588 2.63 3.98 -0.15
CA ASP A 588 2.66 4.00 -1.60
C ASP A 588 3.38 2.78 -2.20
N LEU A 589 4.51 2.36 -1.60
CA LEU A 589 5.24 1.17 -2.03
C LEU A 589 4.36 -0.08 -1.91
N ARG A 590 3.68 -0.24 -0.76
CA ARG A 590 2.76 -1.36 -0.54
C ARG A 590 1.61 -1.34 -1.55
N THR A 591 0.94 -0.20 -1.72
CA THR A 591 -0.24 -0.15 -2.63
C THR A 591 0.15 -0.41 -4.08
N THR A 592 1.34 0.05 -4.48
CA THR A 592 1.85 -0.08 -5.83
C THR A 592 2.28 -1.51 -6.16
N PHE A 593 2.97 -2.19 -5.24
CA PHE A 593 3.65 -3.46 -5.53
C PHE A 593 3.17 -4.66 -4.70
N ALA A 594 2.66 -4.46 -3.48
CA ALA A 594 2.23 -5.55 -2.59
C ALA A 594 0.79 -6.00 -2.89
N GLY A 595 0.52 -7.30 -2.77
CA GLY A 595 -0.83 -7.88 -2.94
C GLY A 595 -1.04 -8.68 -4.23
N HIS A 596 -2.26 -9.19 -4.44
CA HIS A 596 -2.52 -10.25 -5.45
C HIS A 596 -3.39 -9.78 -6.60
N LEU A 597 -3.68 -8.48 -6.65
CA LEU A 597 -4.32 -7.91 -7.82
C LEU A 597 -3.41 -8.09 -9.04
N ALA A 598 -4.01 -8.34 -10.21
CA ALA A 598 -3.28 -8.51 -11.45
C ALA A 598 -2.33 -7.33 -11.74
N LYS A 599 -2.77 -6.10 -11.42
CA LYS A 599 -1.94 -4.90 -11.53
C LYS A 599 -0.70 -4.97 -10.63
N GLN A 600 -0.87 -5.29 -9.35
CA GLN A 600 0.25 -5.40 -8.40
C GLN A 600 1.24 -6.50 -8.80
N THR A 601 0.72 -7.64 -9.27
CA THR A 601 1.55 -8.75 -9.77
C THR A 601 2.34 -8.34 -11.01
N ALA A 602 1.74 -7.57 -11.93
CA ALA A 602 2.44 -7.02 -13.09
C ALA A 602 3.49 -5.97 -12.67
N ASN A 603 3.16 -5.11 -11.71
CA ASN A 603 4.05 -4.08 -11.18
C ASN A 603 5.30 -4.69 -10.55
N ARG A 604 5.17 -5.75 -9.74
CA ARG A 604 6.32 -6.44 -9.13
C ARG A 604 7.34 -6.93 -10.15
N LYS A 605 6.88 -7.43 -11.30
CA LYS A 605 7.76 -7.90 -12.38
C LYS A 605 8.59 -6.78 -13.01
N LYS A 606 8.22 -5.51 -12.78
CA LYS A 606 8.99 -4.34 -13.21
C LYS A 606 10.00 -3.87 -12.16
N ILE A 607 10.08 -4.47 -10.97
CA ILE A 607 11.21 -4.27 -10.05
C ILE A 607 12.34 -5.19 -10.53
N PHE A 608 13.35 -4.61 -11.18
CA PHE A 608 14.41 -5.43 -11.80
C PHE A 608 15.47 -5.88 -10.80
N TYR A 609 15.77 -5.05 -9.80
CA TYR A 609 16.58 -5.39 -8.63
C TYR A 609 16.44 -4.33 -7.53
N VAL A 610 17.00 -4.61 -6.36
CA VAL A 610 17.05 -3.69 -5.22
C VAL A 610 18.50 -3.31 -4.95
N GLN A 611 18.78 -2.03 -4.74
CA GLN A 611 20.06 -1.56 -4.23
C GLN A 611 19.91 -1.24 -2.74
N LEU A 612 20.79 -1.85 -1.93
CA LEU A 612 20.75 -1.79 -0.48
C LEU A 612 21.92 -0.93 0.02
N GLY A 613 21.58 0.23 0.56
CA GLY A 613 22.51 1.19 1.14
C GLY A 613 21.88 2.02 2.25
N ASP A 614 22.74 2.63 3.04
CA ASP A 614 22.42 3.52 4.17
C ASP A 614 23.25 4.80 4.04
N ALA A 615 23.24 5.68 5.04
CA ALA A 615 24.13 6.81 5.08
C ALA A 615 24.42 7.34 6.48
N LYS A 616 25.56 8.04 6.62
CA LYS A 616 25.97 8.67 7.88
C LYS A 616 25.11 9.89 8.21
N ARG A 617 24.77 10.04 9.49
CA ARG A 617 24.20 11.28 10.02
C ARG A 617 25.27 12.36 10.02
N MET A 618 24.96 13.53 9.48
CA MET A 618 25.92 14.61 9.36
C MET A 618 25.99 15.42 10.67
N THR A 619 27.19 15.56 11.21
CA THR A 619 27.46 16.43 12.36
C THR A 619 28.85 17.05 12.20
N PRO A 620 28.96 18.36 11.88
CA PRO A 620 27.86 19.31 11.66
C PRO A 620 27.02 18.97 10.40
N PRO A 621 25.81 19.54 10.23
CA PRO A 621 24.99 19.33 9.04
C PRO A 621 25.72 19.70 7.74
N LEU A 622 25.43 18.97 6.67
CA LEU A 622 26.01 19.19 5.34
C LEU A 622 25.25 20.33 4.65
N THR A 623 25.63 21.56 4.97
CA THR A 623 25.17 22.79 4.29
C THR A 623 26.07 23.10 3.08
N VAL A 624 25.74 24.16 2.34
CA VAL A 624 26.55 24.62 1.18
C VAL A 624 27.96 25.09 1.57
N ASP A 625 28.19 25.43 2.84
CA ASP A 625 29.50 25.85 3.36
C ASP A 625 30.31 24.65 3.92
N HIS A 626 29.73 23.44 3.91
CA HIS A 626 30.39 22.25 4.41
C HIS A 626 31.54 21.82 3.48
N ALA A 627 32.66 21.35 4.05
CA ALA A 627 33.85 20.98 3.27
C ALA A 627 33.65 19.85 2.24
N LEU A 628 32.57 19.07 2.40
CA LEU A 628 32.17 18.01 1.46
C LEU A 628 31.26 18.52 0.32
N PHE A 629 30.79 19.77 0.41
CA PHE A 629 29.97 20.39 -0.62
C PHE A 629 30.86 21.16 -1.61
N ASP A 630 30.95 20.66 -2.83
CA ASP A 630 31.56 21.34 -3.96
C ASP A 630 30.47 21.81 -4.95
N PRO A 631 30.22 23.12 -5.11
CA PRO A 631 29.18 23.66 -6.00
C PRO A 631 29.44 23.42 -7.49
N SER A 632 30.68 23.09 -7.88
CA SER A 632 31.00 22.74 -9.27
C SER A 632 30.59 21.31 -9.61
N MET A 633 30.54 20.43 -8.60
CA MET A 633 30.30 18.99 -8.74
C MET A 633 28.91 18.56 -8.25
N HIS A 634 28.29 19.32 -7.34
CA HIS A 634 27.04 18.96 -6.67
C HIS A 634 25.92 19.95 -6.97
N ALA A 635 24.75 19.40 -7.32
CA ALA A 635 23.54 20.18 -7.52
C ALA A 635 22.89 20.63 -6.19
N ASN A 636 23.07 19.86 -5.12
CA ASN A 636 22.50 20.10 -3.79
C ASN A 636 23.21 19.25 -2.73
N CYS A 637 22.88 19.48 -1.45
CA CYS A 637 23.49 18.79 -0.32
C CYS A 637 23.26 17.27 -0.33
N LYS A 638 22.10 16.79 -0.83
CA LYS A 638 21.82 15.35 -0.97
C LYS A 638 22.76 14.66 -1.97
N MET A 639 23.15 15.35 -3.04
CA MET A 639 24.13 14.84 -4.00
C MET A 639 25.54 14.74 -3.41
N ALA A 640 25.95 15.75 -2.63
CA ALA A 640 27.22 15.71 -1.90
C ALA A 640 27.24 14.57 -0.86
N TRP A 641 26.13 14.42 -0.14
CA TRP A 641 25.91 13.34 0.82
C TRP A 641 25.96 11.95 0.16
N ASN A 642 25.25 11.75 -0.96
CA ASN A 642 25.28 10.52 -1.75
C ASN A 642 26.70 10.13 -2.15
N ARG A 643 27.53 11.08 -2.60
CA ARG A 643 28.87 10.78 -3.13
C ARG A 643 29.94 10.56 -2.06
N SER A 644 29.68 11.01 -0.84
CA SER A 644 30.72 11.16 0.18
C SER A 644 30.42 10.39 1.46
N CYS A 645 29.15 10.09 1.74
CA CYS A 645 28.69 9.70 3.07
C CYS A 645 27.69 8.54 3.07
N ARG A 646 27.46 7.85 1.94
CA ARG A 646 26.72 6.58 1.98
C ARG A 646 27.50 5.56 2.80
N THR A 647 26.78 4.60 3.36
CA THR A 647 27.29 3.45 4.12
C THR A 647 26.56 2.18 3.68
N PHE A 648 27.06 1.00 4.05
CA PHE A 648 26.27 -0.22 3.84
C PHE A 648 25.10 -0.27 4.84
N ALA A 649 24.13 -1.15 4.58
CA ALA A 649 22.94 -1.28 5.41
C ALA A 649 23.27 -1.44 6.91
N PHE A 650 22.54 -0.70 7.76
CA PHE A 650 22.70 -0.73 9.22
C PHE A 650 24.10 -0.32 9.72
N GLU A 651 24.84 0.47 8.92
CA GLU A 651 26.00 1.24 9.37
C GLU A 651 25.69 2.73 9.54
N GLY A 652 24.52 3.17 9.11
CA GLY A 652 24.07 4.56 9.11
C GLY A 652 22.94 4.82 10.10
N TYR A 653 22.06 5.76 9.75
CA TYR A 653 20.93 6.18 10.60
C TYR A 653 19.58 6.18 9.89
N LEU A 654 19.53 5.79 8.61
CA LEU A 654 18.29 5.78 7.88
C LEU A 654 17.33 4.73 8.47
N PRO A 655 16.00 4.97 8.48
CA PRO A 655 15.02 4.04 9.01
C PRO A 655 14.81 2.87 8.04
N LEU A 656 15.82 2.01 7.90
CA LEU A 656 15.86 0.93 6.93
C LEU A 656 14.81 -0.14 7.21
N LEU A 657 14.71 -0.60 8.46
CA LEU A 657 13.84 -1.73 8.83
C LEU A 657 12.40 -1.59 8.29
N PRO A 658 11.67 -0.48 8.49
CA PRO A 658 10.32 -0.38 7.98
C PRO A 658 10.24 -0.42 6.43
N LEU A 659 11.25 0.09 5.72
CA LEU A 659 11.35 -0.02 4.26
C LEU A 659 11.66 -1.46 3.81
N LEU A 660 12.59 -2.14 4.48
CA LEU A 660 12.94 -3.52 4.15
C LEU A 660 11.76 -4.47 4.39
N ARG A 661 10.94 -4.23 5.43
CA ARG A 661 9.69 -4.99 5.63
C ARG A 661 8.76 -4.84 4.43
N VAL A 662 8.60 -3.62 3.91
CA VAL A 662 7.80 -3.41 2.69
C VAL A 662 8.37 -4.17 1.51
N ILE A 663 9.68 -4.09 1.26
CA ILE A 663 10.30 -4.72 0.10
C ILE A 663 10.25 -6.26 0.17
N PHE A 664 10.58 -6.85 1.31
CA PHE A 664 10.78 -8.30 1.41
C PHE A 664 9.55 -9.05 1.96
N GLU A 665 8.80 -8.45 2.87
CA GLU A 665 7.60 -9.08 3.47
C GLU A 665 6.36 -8.73 2.66
N ASP A 666 6.05 -7.45 2.50
CA ASP A 666 4.79 -7.02 1.88
C ASP A 666 4.79 -7.20 0.35
N ILE A 667 5.82 -6.69 -0.33
CA ILE A 667 6.00 -6.84 -1.78
C ILE A 667 6.40 -8.27 -2.12
N GLY A 668 7.14 -8.93 -1.23
CA GLY A 668 7.61 -10.29 -1.47
C GLY A 668 8.70 -10.35 -2.54
N PHE A 669 9.55 -9.32 -2.66
CA PHE A 669 10.64 -9.31 -3.64
C PHE A 669 11.58 -10.50 -3.42
N ASP A 670 11.90 -11.20 -4.51
CA ASP A 670 12.68 -12.45 -4.56
C ASP A 670 13.87 -12.37 -5.54
N GLY A 671 14.12 -11.19 -6.12
CA GLY A 671 15.21 -10.95 -7.06
C GLY A 671 16.55 -10.59 -6.40
N ILE A 672 17.47 -10.09 -7.22
CA ILE A 672 18.83 -9.75 -6.77
C ILE A 672 18.79 -8.53 -5.84
N VAL A 673 19.50 -8.61 -4.71
CA VAL A 673 19.73 -7.50 -3.80
C VAL A 673 21.20 -7.11 -3.85
N SER A 674 21.50 -5.93 -4.35
CA SER A 674 22.87 -5.45 -4.56
C SER A 674 23.28 -4.43 -3.49
N ALA A 675 24.44 -4.63 -2.86
CA ALA A 675 24.97 -3.68 -1.89
C ALA A 675 25.58 -2.45 -2.59
N GLU A 676 25.22 -1.26 -2.11
CA GLU A 676 25.71 0.00 -2.66
C GLU A 676 26.30 0.93 -1.60
N LEU A 677 27.52 1.40 -1.87
CA LEU A 677 28.28 2.34 -1.06
C LEU A 677 28.94 3.39 -1.95
N MET A 678 28.82 4.65 -1.56
CA MET A 678 29.54 5.77 -2.16
C MET A 678 30.08 6.66 -1.04
N ASN A 679 31.39 6.54 -0.79
CA ASN A 679 32.03 7.16 0.38
C ASN A 679 33.41 7.72 0.03
N VAL A 680 33.83 8.80 0.72
CA VAL A 680 35.17 9.39 0.54
C VAL A 680 36.31 8.42 0.85
N GLU A 681 36.10 7.45 1.73
CA GLU A 681 37.12 6.44 2.06
C GLU A 681 37.52 5.59 0.86
N LEU A 682 36.63 5.43 -0.13
CA LEU A 682 36.87 4.64 -1.34
C LEU A 682 37.91 5.28 -2.28
N LYS A 683 38.28 6.54 -2.04
CA LYS A 683 39.28 7.29 -2.81
C LYS A 683 40.72 7.05 -2.33
N GLN A 684 40.89 6.39 -1.20
CA GLN A 684 42.21 6.14 -0.65
C GLN A 684 42.94 5.05 -1.46
N VAL A 685 44.23 5.25 -1.73
CA VAL A 685 45.08 4.25 -2.38
C VAL A 685 45.55 3.25 -1.32
N ASP A 686 44.68 2.29 -0.99
CA ASP A 686 44.95 1.21 -0.05
C ASP A 686 44.44 -0.12 -0.64
N ALA A 687 45.36 -1.06 -0.87
CA ALA A 687 45.06 -2.36 -1.46
C ALA A 687 44.08 -3.22 -0.62
N GLY A 688 43.91 -2.91 0.66
CA GLY A 688 42.95 -3.59 1.54
C GLY A 688 41.51 -3.11 1.41
N ILE A 689 41.23 -2.02 0.68
CA ILE A 689 39.86 -1.47 0.57
C ILE A 689 38.87 -2.46 -0.03
N PRO A 690 39.12 -3.08 -1.20
CA PRO A 690 38.14 -3.98 -1.81
C PRO A 690 37.69 -5.11 -0.88
N ALA A 691 38.63 -5.78 -0.22
CA ALA A 691 38.32 -6.86 0.71
C ALA A 691 37.52 -6.37 1.93
N ARG A 692 37.92 -5.25 2.54
CA ARG A 692 37.20 -4.68 3.69
C ARG A 692 35.78 -4.24 3.34
N GLN A 693 35.58 -3.66 2.16
CA GLN A 693 34.26 -3.22 1.74
C GLN A 693 33.35 -4.39 1.37
N ALA A 694 33.89 -5.45 0.74
CA ALA A 694 33.12 -6.66 0.44
C ALA A 694 32.63 -7.34 1.74
N GLN A 695 33.49 -7.41 2.75
CA GLN A 695 33.12 -7.92 4.07
C GLN A 695 32.02 -7.08 4.74
N ARG A 696 32.16 -5.75 4.70
CA ARG A 696 31.18 -4.83 5.27
C ARG A 696 29.82 -4.92 4.57
N ALA A 697 29.82 -5.05 3.24
CA ALA A 697 28.60 -5.29 2.46
C ALA A 697 27.86 -6.56 2.93
N MET A 698 28.58 -7.67 3.11
CA MET A 698 27.98 -8.92 3.62
C MET A 698 27.53 -8.83 5.08
N VAL A 699 28.24 -8.07 5.92
CA VAL A 699 27.77 -7.77 7.28
C VAL A 699 26.47 -6.97 7.25
N GLY A 700 26.37 -5.96 6.39
CA GLY A 700 25.13 -5.18 6.21
C GLY A 700 23.96 -6.05 5.75
N TRP A 701 24.21 -7.00 4.84
CA TRP A 701 23.21 -7.98 4.42
C TRP A 701 22.74 -8.86 5.59
N ARG A 702 23.66 -9.45 6.35
CA ARG A 702 23.32 -10.27 7.54
C ARG A 702 22.50 -9.49 8.57
N ARG A 703 22.89 -8.25 8.88
CA ARG A 703 22.13 -7.37 9.77
C ARG A 703 20.71 -7.09 9.26
N SER A 704 20.56 -7.00 7.93
CA SER A 704 19.26 -6.79 7.31
C SER A 704 18.36 -8.01 7.47
N GLN A 705 18.92 -9.22 7.30
CA GLN A 705 18.21 -10.47 7.55
C GLN A 705 17.82 -10.61 9.04
N GLU A 706 18.76 -10.36 9.96
CA GLU A 706 18.53 -10.40 11.41
C GLU A 706 17.42 -9.41 11.82
N ALA A 707 17.47 -8.16 11.36
CA ALA A 707 16.48 -7.14 11.70
C ALA A 707 15.06 -7.49 11.21
N LEU A 708 14.93 -8.11 10.03
CA LEU A 708 13.64 -8.57 9.49
C LEU A 708 13.07 -9.72 10.34
N LEU A 709 13.91 -10.66 10.76
CA LEU A 709 13.50 -11.86 11.50
C LEU A 709 13.24 -11.63 12.99
N ASP A 710 14.07 -10.83 13.66
CA ASP A 710 14.02 -10.67 15.12
C ASP A 710 13.06 -9.55 15.58
N GLY A 711 12.64 -8.68 14.66
CA GLY A 711 11.71 -7.58 14.95
C GLY A 711 12.24 -6.53 15.94
N LYS A 712 13.53 -6.60 16.31
CA LYS A 712 14.17 -5.74 17.31
C LYS A 712 15.49 -5.20 16.79
N HIS A 713 15.47 -4.02 16.20
CA HIS A 713 16.60 -3.10 16.25
C HIS A 713 16.02 -1.69 16.33
N ASP A 714 16.13 -1.12 17.53
CA ASP A 714 15.92 0.30 17.83
C ASP A 714 17.11 1.14 17.33
#